data_AF-A0AAV7YQN5-F1
#
_entry.id   AF-A0AAV7YQN5-F1
#
_cell.length_a   1.000
_cell.length_b   1.000
_cell.length_c   1.000
_cell.angle_alpha   90.00
_cell.angle_beta   90.00
_cell.angle_gamma   90.00
#
_symmetry.space_group_name_H-M   'P 1'
#
loop_
_entity.id
_entity.type
_entity.pdbx_description
1 polymer ?
#
loop_
_entity_poly.entity_id
_entity_poly.type
_entity_poly.pdbx_seq_one_letter_code
_entity_poly.pdbx_strand_id
1 'polypeptide(L)'
;MIKNKRHQLVESDEEKEKKKYNFQENPYSKQKTKLKKKPKKKKSRSAKNPFAMKNKPKKKKQKTKSKKKPKKKKKSHKPTYSFQEQQKEIEKLDESQLDHNTLLALRLHQEEVRIHQEQQNKRNDKEKEEKNKISKGQTNENEQKTTGQNEKGNEIEKEKTKEIEIEIGTDKEKENEKQNFFQCGICGLQKKQNLMYPLDKCFHYYCISCLSGYILDGIKKQKVSNLSCKTCQSPLVNYDFKYLLTNEQYEEYERASLSEAMEGTELVKCPNCNFQFERISSTKVQTDYLSMTEFDIFGQPLSIQAKMHRNENRYRCTSCHKNFCANCNETPYHLGYNCEDWIKRKNSLKCRFCETTLTESNLLKGSEEFEVCNSSGCVELFKNACNKKLPCGHFCCGIKDEEVHLGCLQEKCQNKILDVKKNDKQTDQRSDDFCNICWITSLETAPCIRLQCGHIFHYHCLMMRLKTKWNGARITFNFIKCPLCKSKIEHVSLTEILKPINELWGSLQIKIKKRLEYEGLINDKRIKKDYNNDIYEFGMQKLAYYPCFKCKKPYFGGLKDCGNQREYNENFDESELICGGCSFVEGSNSDPCKKHGTDYLIWKCKFCCNIAVWFCWGNTHFCDSCHRKASTLPNLPKDQLPKCLGPPNCRGKHPPNGVEHCYGCGLCEDSNDKVLDF
;
A
#
# COMPACT_ATOMS: atom_id res chain seq x y z
N MET A 1 -56.87 -55.59 40.41
CA MET A 1 -55.40 -55.67 40.35
C MET A 1 -54.83 -54.34 39.87
N ILE A 2 -53.57 -54.07 40.20
CA ILE A 2 -52.93 -52.73 40.23
C ILE A 2 -52.95 -52.00 38.87
N LYS A 3 -53.32 -50.70 38.87
CA LYS A 3 -53.07 -49.75 37.78
C LYS A 3 -53.24 -48.28 38.23
N ASN A 4 -52.60 -47.38 37.48
CA ASN A 4 -52.88 -45.94 37.29
C ASN A 4 -52.33 -44.84 38.25
N LYS A 5 -51.52 -43.97 37.62
CA LYS A 5 -51.56 -42.48 37.59
C LYS A 5 -51.43 -41.62 38.87
N ARG A 6 -50.67 -40.51 38.68
CA ARG A 6 -50.99 -39.07 38.95
C ARG A 6 -50.14 -38.33 40.01
N HIS A 7 -50.02 -37.00 39.81
CA HIS A 7 -49.48 -35.92 40.68
C HIS A 7 -47.95 -35.75 40.78
N GLN A 8 -47.34 -34.54 40.82
CA GLN A 8 -47.74 -33.10 40.70
C GLN A 8 -46.73 -32.38 39.75
N LEU A 9 -47.02 -31.36 38.90
CA LEU A 9 -47.52 -29.97 39.10
C LEU A 9 -46.56 -29.09 39.96
N VAL A 10 -46.21 -27.83 39.65
CA VAL A 10 -46.98 -26.67 39.10
C VAL A 10 -46.06 -25.69 38.30
N GLU A 11 -46.63 -24.93 37.33
CA GLU A 11 -46.05 -23.75 36.65
C GLU A 11 -46.61 -22.43 37.25
N SER A 12 -45.91 -21.28 37.12
CA SER A 12 -46.42 -19.98 36.60
C SER A 12 -45.74 -18.70 37.16
N ASP A 13 -46.10 -17.56 36.53
CA ASP A 13 -46.04 -16.15 37.00
C ASP A 13 -44.77 -15.28 36.81
N GLU A 14 -44.49 -14.89 35.55
CA GLU A 14 -43.81 -13.62 35.23
C GLU A 14 -44.79 -12.56 34.67
N GLU A 15 -45.61 -11.94 35.52
CA GLU A 15 -46.29 -10.68 35.14
C GLU A 15 -46.75 -9.86 36.38
N LYS A 16 -46.06 -8.74 36.68
CA LYS A 16 -46.56 -7.46 37.27
C LYS A 16 -45.41 -6.56 37.76
N GLU A 17 -45.23 -5.41 37.09
CA GLU A 17 -44.96 -4.06 37.64
C GLU A 17 -44.28 -3.13 36.61
N LYS A 18 -45.02 -2.68 35.58
CA LYS A 18 -44.59 -1.57 34.69
C LYS A 18 -45.76 -0.67 34.23
N LYS A 19 -46.22 0.22 35.10
CA LYS A 19 -47.04 1.44 34.86
C LYS A 19 -46.80 2.35 36.08
N LYS A 20 -46.61 3.68 36.04
CA LYS A 20 -46.52 4.76 35.03
C LYS A 20 -45.78 5.93 35.73
N TYR A 21 -45.17 6.87 34.99
CA TYR A 21 -45.51 8.32 34.99
C TYR A 21 -44.44 9.21 34.33
N ASN A 22 -44.94 10.32 33.79
CA ASN A 22 -44.39 11.19 32.75
C ASN A 22 -43.18 12.08 33.11
N PHE A 23 -42.46 12.47 32.04
CA PHE A 23 -42.01 13.84 31.71
C PHE A 23 -42.20 14.95 32.77
N GLN A 24 -41.13 15.70 33.04
CA GLN A 24 -41.20 17.17 33.13
C GLN A 24 -39.84 17.84 32.83
N GLU A 25 -39.90 19.13 32.51
CA GLU A 25 -38.88 19.88 31.77
C GLU A 25 -37.84 20.61 32.64
N ASN A 26 -36.83 21.14 31.96
CA ASN A 26 -35.84 22.11 32.46
C ASN A 26 -36.50 23.42 32.96
N PRO A 27 -36.14 23.88 34.17
CA PRO A 27 -35.79 25.30 34.28
C PRO A 27 -34.59 25.56 35.20
N TYR A 28 -33.64 26.41 34.78
CA TYR A 28 -33.62 27.83 35.22
C TYR A 28 -32.43 28.61 34.63
N SER A 29 -32.69 29.86 34.24
CA SER A 29 -31.67 30.85 33.89
C SER A 29 -32.07 32.24 34.39
N LYS A 30 -31.07 33.11 34.63
CA LYS A 30 -31.17 34.55 35.00
C LYS A 30 -31.53 34.76 36.49
N GLN A 31 -30.90 35.67 37.26
CA GLN A 31 -30.76 37.13 37.07
C GLN A 31 -29.36 37.61 37.58
N LYS A 32 -28.58 38.49 36.90
CA LYS A 32 -28.66 39.98 36.82
C LYS A 32 -28.70 40.66 38.21
N THR A 33 -27.79 41.58 38.59
CA THR A 33 -27.49 42.86 37.89
C THR A 33 -26.17 43.58 38.30
N LYS A 34 -25.53 44.24 37.29
CA LYS A 34 -24.86 45.58 37.27
C LYS A 34 -24.08 46.14 38.49
N LEU A 35 -22.87 46.71 38.24
CA LEU A 35 -22.56 48.16 38.34
C LEU A 35 -21.10 48.58 37.94
N LYS A 36 -21.02 49.70 37.17
CA LYS A 36 -19.97 50.77 37.08
C LYS A 36 -18.46 50.52 36.74
N LYS A 37 -18.11 50.95 35.51
CA LYS A 37 -17.12 51.99 35.08
C LYS A 37 -15.61 51.95 35.49
N LYS A 38 -14.78 51.93 34.43
CA LYS A 38 -13.38 52.43 34.18
C LYS A 38 -12.92 53.69 34.98
N PRO A 39 -11.59 53.96 35.21
CA PRO A 39 -10.65 54.29 34.11
C PRO A 39 -9.12 54.02 34.23
N LYS A 40 -8.43 54.42 33.13
CA LYS A 40 -7.02 54.27 32.70
C LYS A 40 -5.97 55.03 33.55
N LYS A 41 -4.72 54.52 33.62
CA LYS A 41 -3.41 55.24 33.56
C LYS A 41 -2.38 54.25 32.97
N LYS A 42 -1.74 54.44 31.80
CA LYS A 42 -0.71 55.40 31.30
C LYS A 42 0.73 55.21 31.87
N LYS A 43 1.56 54.57 31.01
CA LYS A 43 3.02 54.70 30.77
C LYS A 43 3.86 55.60 31.71
N SER A 44 5.00 55.07 32.16
CA SER A 44 6.28 55.82 32.34
C SER A 44 7.44 55.03 31.68
N ARG A 45 8.62 55.65 31.46
CA ARG A 45 9.55 55.19 30.38
C ARG A 45 11.04 55.64 30.52
N SER A 46 11.79 55.20 31.53
CA SER A 46 13.23 55.56 31.68
C SER A 46 14.08 54.43 32.27
N ALA A 47 15.41 54.40 32.18
CA ALA A 47 16.42 54.79 31.20
C ALA A 47 17.79 54.59 31.88
N LYS A 48 18.70 53.86 31.22
CA LYS A 48 20.18 54.03 31.17
C LYS A 48 20.99 53.97 32.50
N ASN A 49 21.93 53.02 32.70
CA ASN A 49 23.34 52.93 32.17
C ASN A 49 24.34 53.81 32.99
N PRO A 50 25.69 53.69 32.90
CA PRO A 50 26.64 52.56 32.81
C PRO A 50 27.74 52.60 33.92
N PHE A 51 28.74 51.70 33.88
CA PHE A 51 30.22 51.89 34.10
C PHE A 51 30.82 50.47 34.31
N ALA A 52 31.74 49.85 33.55
CA ALA A 52 32.87 50.21 32.68
C ALA A 52 34.27 50.07 33.33
N MET A 53 34.90 48.90 33.08
CA MET A 53 36.37 48.66 32.85
C MET A 53 37.37 49.00 34.00
N LYS A 54 38.61 48.51 34.09
CA LYS A 54 39.61 47.81 33.22
C LYS A 54 40.34 46.74 34.09
N ASN A 55 41.13 45.76 33.62
CA ASN A 55 42.40 45.87 32.88
C ASN A 55 42.88 44.51 32.30
N LYS A 56 43.87 44.54 31.39
CA LYS A 56 44.60 43.38 30.79
C LYS A 56 46.11 43.52 31.05
N PRO A 57 46.91 42.44 30.95
CA PRO A 57 47.68 42.17 29.71
C PRO A 57 47.64 40.67 29.31
N LYS A 58 47.34 40.26 28.07
CA LYS A 58 48.17 40.28 26.83
C LYS A 58 49.47 39.43 26.87
N LYS A 59 49.46 38.26 26.22
CA LYS A 59 50.49 37.82 25.25
C LYS A 59 49.86 36.93 24.13
N LYS A 60 50.60 36.83 23.01
CA LYS A 60 50.23 36.43 21.62
C LYS A 60 49.48 35.08 21.52
N LYS A 61 48.43 34.84 20.70
CA LYS A 61 48.13 35.07 19.25
C LYS A 61 48.83 34.12 18.25
N GLN A 62 48.06 33.16 17.74
CA GLN A 62 47.91 32.91 16.29
C GLN A 62 46.40 32.92 15.97
N LYS A 63 45.98 33.58 14.86
CA LYS A 63 44.57 33.66 14.42
C LYS A 63 44.43 34.38 13.06
N THR A 64 43.78 33.73 12.10
CA THR A 64 42.89 34.33 11.09
C THR A 64 41.90 33.25 10.64
N LYS A 65 40.64 33.28 11.07
CA LYS A 65 39.48 34.01 10.49
C LYS A 65 39.04 33.41 9.12
N SER A 66 37.94 32.67 8.96
CA SER A 66 36.52 32.86 9.32
C SER A 66 35.73 33.84 8.43
N LYS A 67 34.69 33.33 7.75
CA LYS A 67 33.46 34.08 7.40
C LYS A 67 32.22 33.23 7.74
N LYS A 68 31.30 33.77 8.55
CA LYS A 68 29.97 33.19 8.83
C LYS A 68 28.97 33.70 7.79
N LYS A 69 28.03 32.86 7.35
CA LYS A 69 26.77 33.30 6.68
C LYS A 69 25.58 33.19 7.67
N PRO A 70 24.54 34.04 7.54
CA PRO A 70 23.45 34.13 8.53
C PRO A 70 22.31 33.13 8.26
N LYS A 71 21.72 32.57 9.33
CA LYS A 71 20.48 31.79 9.26
C LYS A 71 19.27 32.73 9.20
N LYS A 72 18.66 32.93 8.02
CA LYS A 72 17.31 33.49 7.88
C LYS A 72 16.29 32.35 7.85
N LYS A 73 15.19 32.48 8.61
CA LYS A 73 13.99 31.64 8.47
C LYS A 73 13.39 31.86 7.07
N LYS A 74 13.16 30.80 6.29
CA LYS A 74 12.23 30.83 5.15
C LYS A 74 11.04 29.93 5.47
N LYS A 75 9.83 30.46 5.31
CA LYS A 75 8.60 29.67 5.25
C LYS A 75 8.61 28.92 3.91
N SER A 76 8.20 27.66 3.90
CA SER A 76 8.01 26.87 2.68
C SER A 76 6.68 27.21 2.01
N HIS A 77 6.64 28.33 1.27
CA HIS A 77 5.75 28.41 0.11
C HIS A 77 6.55 27.93 -1.10
N LYS A 78 6.06 26.90 -1.80
CA LYS A 78 6.53 26.59 -3.16
C LYS A 78 5.95 27.65 -4.10
N PRO A 79 6.75 28.42 -4.85
CA PRO A 79 6.27 29.09 -6.05
C PRO A 79 6.12 28.03 -7.15
N THR A 80 4.93 27.94 -7.73
CA THR A 80 4.70 27.17 -8.96
C THR A 80 5.18 28.00 -10.15
N TYR A 81 6.44 27.82 -10.53
CA TYR A 81 6.93 28.30 -11.82
C TYR A 81 6.36 27.43 -12.95
N SER A 82 6.02 28.04 -14.07
CA SER A 82 5.59 27.31 -15.26
C SER A 82 6.79 26.62 -15.93
N PHE A 83 6.52 25.51 -16.63
CA PHE A 83 7.52 24.74 -17.37
C PHE A 83 8.33 25.60 -18.36
N GLN A 84 7.67 26.58 -19.00
CA GLN A 84 8.26 27.51 -19.96
C GLN A 84 9.22 28.54 -19.32
N GLU A 85 9.08 28.84 -18.03
CA GLU A 85 10.01 29.73 -17.31
C GLU A 85 11.28 28.99 -16.88
N GLN A 86 11.16 27.71 -16.52
CA GLN A 86 12.30 26.86 -16.17
C GLN A 86 13.24 26.64 -17.37
N GLN A 87 12.67 26.39 -18.55
CA GLN A 87 13.42 26.19 -19.78
C GLN A 87 14.27 27.43 -20.17
N LYS A 88 13.72 28.65 -19.99
CA LYS A 88 14.40 29.92 -20.29
C LYS A 88 15.52 30.31 -19.31
N GLU A 89 15.61 29.69 -18.14
CA GLU A 89 16.79 29.82 -17.26
C GLU A 89 17.85 28.76 -17.57
N ILE A 90 17.44 27.57 -18.01
CA ILE A 90 18.34 26.48 -18.41
C ILE A 90 19.12 26.81 -19.69
N GLU A 91 18.47 27.44 -20.69
CA GLU A 91 19.10 27.91 -21.94
C GLU A 91 20.19 29.00 -21.74
N LYS A 92 20.39 29.50 -20.51
CA LYS A 92 21.40 30.52 -20.17
C LYS A 92 22.61 29.98 -19.43
N LEU A 93 22.69 28.66 -19.22
CA LEU A 93 23.80 28.02 -18.53
C LEU A 93 24.90 27.64 -19.52
N ASP A 94 26.14 28.02 -19.20
CA ASP A 94 27.35 27.62 -19.93
C ASP A 94 27.73 26.18 -19.55
N GLU A 95 27.53 25.23 -20.46
CA GLU A 95 27.81 23.81 -20.23
C GLU A 95 29.27 23.52 -19.84
N SER A 96 30.21 24.40 -20.20
CA SER A 96 31.65 24.22 -19.87
C SER A 96 31.97 24.42 -18.38
N GLN A 97 31.03 24.97 -17.60
CA GLN A 97 31.21 25.26 -16.16
C GLN A 97 30.38 24.34 -15.24
N LEU A 98 29.71 23.32 -15.79
CA LEU A 98 28.85 22.40 -15.05
C LEU A 98 29.59 21.11 -14.69
N ASP A 99 29.34 20.59 -13.48
CA ASP A 99 29.83 19.26 -13.10
C ASP A 99 29.06 18.14 -13.84
N HIS A 100 29.65 16.95 -13.91
CA HIS A 100 29.10 15.82 -14.66
C HIS A 100 27.67 15.42 -14.25
N ASN A 101 27.32 15.50 -12.96
CA ASN A 101 25.98 15.15 -12.49
C ASN A 101 24.96 16.23 -12.89
N THR A 102 25.37 17.49 -12.85
CA THR A 102 24.56 18.63 -13.29
C THR A 102 24.34 18.60 -14.82
N LEU A 103 25.38 18.27 -15.60
CA LEU A 103 25.28 18.08 -17.06
C LEU A 103 24.37 16.90 -17.43
N LEU A 104 24.43 15.79 -16.69
CA LEU A 104 23.54 14.64 -16.87
C LEU A 104 22.08 15.00 -16.57
N ALA A 105 21.82 15.75 -15.50
CA ALA A 105 20.49 16.25 -15.18
C ALA A 105 19.94 17.20 -16.26
N LEU A 106 20.79 18.04 -16.84
CA LEU A 106 20.43 18.94 -17.95
C LEU A 106 19.93 18.14 -19.18
N ARG A 107 20.67 17.10 -19.57
CA ARG A 107 20.33 16.23 -20.72
C ARG A 107 19.04 15.44 -20.49
N LEU A 108 18.84 14.91 -19.28
CA LEU A 108 17.59 14.22 -18.93
C LEU A 108 16.39 15.16 -19.04
N HIS A 109 16.52 16.40 -18.57
CA HIS A 109 15.45 17.39 -18.70
C HIS A 109 15.19 17.82 -20.15
N GLN A 110 16.23 17.99 -20.97
CA GLN A 110 16.10 18.25 -22.41
C GLN A 110 15.33 17.13 -23.13
N GLU A 111 15.57 15.86 -22.76
CA GLU A 111 14.86 14.71 -23.33
C GLU A 111 13.39 14.64 -22.85
N GLU A 112 13.10 14.95 -21.58
CA GLU A 112 11.72 15.11 -21.08
C GLU A 112 10.95 16.20 -21.84
N VAL A 113 11.58 17.34 -22.10
CA VAL A 113 11.02 18.44 -22.92
C VAL A 113 10.72 17.96 -24.35
N ARG A 114 11.66 17.24 -24.97
CA ARG A 114 11.51 16.68 -26.34
C ARG A 114 10.31 15.73 -26.43
N ILE A 115 10.20 14.81 -25.47
CA ILE A 115 9.07 13.86 -25.37
C ILE A 115 7.74 14.59 -25.18
N HIS A 116 7.70 15.65 -24.35
CA HIS A 116 6.48 16.42 -24.12
C HIS A 116 6.04 17.20 -25.37
N GLN A 117 6.98 17.78 -26.12
CA GLN A 117 6.70 18.46 -27.39
C GLN A 117 6.18 17.49 -28.46
N GLU A 118 6.77 16.29 -28.60
CA GLU A 118 6.24 15.25 -29.49
C GLU A 118 4.81 14.84 -29.13
N GLN A 119 4.49 14.72 -27.84
CA GLN A 119 3.14 14.38 -27.38
C GLN A 119 2.13 15.50 -27.65
N GLN A 120 2.53 16.77 -27.56
CA GLN A 120 1.68 17.91 -27.93
C GLN A 120 1.43 17.96 -29.43
N ASN A 121 2.44 17.75 -30.27
CA ASN A 121 2.26 17.70 -31.73
C ASN A 121 1.31 16.57 -32.14
N LYS A 122 1.49 15.36 -31.60
CA LYS A 122 0.59 14.21 -31.81
C LYS A 122 -0.86 14.46 -31.35
N ARG A 123 -1.12 15.39 -30.42
CA ARG A 123 -2.48 15.83 -30.06
C ARG A 123 -3.03 16.87 -31.04
N ASN A 124 -2.22 17.85 -31.41
CA ASN A 124 -2.59 18.89 -32.37
C ASN A 124 -2.93 18.31 -33.75
N ASP A 125 -2.22 17.26 -34.18
CA ASP A 125 -2.48 16.59 -35.45
C ASP A 125 -3.79 15.78 -35.41
N LYS A 126 -4.10 15.13 -34.29
CA LYS A 126 -5.42 14.49 -34.08
C LYS A 126 -6.57 15.49 -34.08
N GLU A 127 -6.40 16.65 -33.42
CA GLU A 127 -7.41 17.72 -33.47
C GLU A 127 -7.61 18.28 -34.89
N LYS A 128 -6.56 18.32 -35.72
CA LYS A 128 -6.69 18.72 -37.14
C LYS A 128 -7.43 17.65 -37.95
N GLU A 129 -7.15 16.36 -37.75
CA GLU A 129 -7.91 15.29 -38.39
C GLU A 129 -9.40 15.33 -38.00
N GLU A 130 -9.70 15.59 -36.73
CA GLU A 130 -11.06 15.66 -36.21
C GLU A 130 -11.82 16.89 -36.74
N LYS A 131 -11.18 18.07 -36.81
CA LYS A 131 -11.74 19.27 -37.44
C LYS A 131 -11.94 19.09 -38.95
N ASN A 132 -11.02 18.41 -39.65
CA ASN A 132 -11.18 18.07 -41.08
C ASN A 132 -12.34 17.08 -41.32
N LYS A 133 -12.64 16.17 -40.39
CA LYS A 133 -13.83 15.31 -40.46
C LYS A 133 -15.13 16.10 -40.25
N ILE A 134 -15.16 17.03 -39.30
CA ILE A 134 -16.33 17.90 -39.05
C ILE A 134 -16.63 18.80 -40.26
N SER A 135 -15.60 19.39 -40.89
CA SER A 135 -15.79 20.24 -42.08
C SER A 135 -16.36 19.52 -43.31
N LYS A 136 -16.16 18.19 -43.42
CA LYS A 136 -16.78 17.35 -44.47
C LYS A 136 -18.19 16.87 -44.11
N GLY A 137 -18.63 17.04 -42.87
CA GLY A 137 -19.98 16.71 -42.40
C GLY A 137 -21.01 17.82 -42.60
N GLN A 138 -20.60 19.04 -42.96
CA GLN A 138 -21.47 20.23 -43.03
C GLN A 138 -21.74 20.74 -44.45
N THR A 139 -21.47 19.94 -45.48
CA THR A 139 -21.82 20.25 -46.89
C THR A 139 -22.87 19.29 -47.47
N ASN A 140 -23.66 18.63 -46.62
CA ASN A 140 -24.69 17.65 -47.03
C ASN A 140 -26.04 17.82 -46.30
N GLU A 141 -26.33 19.02 -45.76
CA GLU A 141 -27.65 19.39 -45.21
C GLU A 141 -28.09 20.78 -45.66
N ASN A 142 -28.20 20.98 -46.99
CA ASN A 142 -28.98 22.08 -47.56
C ASN A 142 -29.23 21.88 -49.06
N GLU A 143 -30.11 20.93 -49.42
CA GLU A 143 -30.95 20.97 -50.63
C GLU A 143 -31.90 19.75 -50.69
N GLN A 144 -32.99 19.79 -49.90
CA GLN A 144 -34.17 18.96 -50.14
C GLN A 144 -35.38 19.44 -49.31
N LYS A 145 -36.21 20.32 -49.89
CA LYS A 145 -37.67 20.42 -49.65
C LYS A 145 -38.34 21.51 -50.51
N THR A 146 -38.62 21.15 -51.77
CA THR A 146 -39.77 21.69 -52.51
C THR A 146 -40.42 20.54 -53.28
N THR A 147 -41.60 20.14 -52.83
CA THR A 147 -42.43 19.07 -53.43
C THR A 147 -43.56 19.68 -54.25
N GLY A 148 -43.83 19.16 -55.45
CA GLY A 148 -45.19 19.23 -56.03
C GLY A 148 -45.29 19.43 -57.54
N GLN A 149 -45.71 18.35 -58.22
CA GLN A 149 -46.56 18.33 -59.43
C GLN A 149 -46.01 18.91 -60.76
N ASN A 150 -45.63 18.02 -61.70
CA ASN A 150 -46.56 17.62 -62.78
C ASN A 150 -46.05 16.47 -63.69
N GLU A 151 -46.95 15.50 -63.87
CA GLU A 151 -47.23 14.60 -65.02
C GLU A 151 -46.18 14.06 -66.03
N LYS A 152 -46.32 12.73 -66.27
CA LYS A 152 -46.18 11.94 -67.52
C LYS A 152 -44.79 11.55 -68.07
N GLY A 153 -44.62 10.23 -68.26
CA GLY A 153 -44.01 9.70 -69.50
C GLY A 153 -42.96 8.56 -69.38
N ASN A 154 -43.43 7.32 -69.51
CA ASN A 154 -42.79 6.14 -70.12
C ASN A 154 -41.39 5.61 -69.71
N GLU A 155 -41.42 4.34 -69.33
CA GLU A 155 -40.54 3.21 -69.75
C GLU A 155 -39.38 3.47 -70.73
N ILE A 156 -38.20 2.89 -70.43
CA ILE A 156 -37.39 1.94 -71.25
C ILE A 156 -35.90 1.92 -70.84
N GLU A 157 -35.43 0.70 -70.54
CA GLU A 157 -34.09 0.11 -70.68
C GLU A 157 -32.74 0.87 -70.45
N LYS A 158 -31.89 0.13 -69.73
CA LYS A 158 -30.45 -0.18 -69.97
C LYS A 158 -29.33 0.81 -69.63
N GLU A 159 -28.32 0.15 -69.07
CA GLU A 159 -26.96 0.55 -68.78
C GLU A 159 -26.26 1.27 -69.94
N LYS A 160 -25.40 2.24 -69.61
CA LYS A 160 -24.29 2.66 -70.47
C LYS A 160 -22.99 2.78 -69.70
N THR A 161 -22.10 1.84 -69.97
CA THR A 161 -20.65 2.06 -69.98
C THR A 161 -20.30 3.27 -70.86
N LYS A 162 -19.29 4.05 -70.47
CA LYS A 162 -18.74 5.10 -71.34
C LYS A 162 -17.63 4.53 -72.22
N GLU A 163 -17.89 4.51 -73.52
CA GLU A 163 -16.86 4.40 -74.55
C GLU A 163 -16.23 5.77 -74.82
N ILE A 164 -15.02 5.77 -75.37
CA ILE A 164 -14.42 6.92 -76.06
C ILE A 164 -14.25 6.48 -77.51
N GLU A 165 -15.02 7.10 -78.40
CA GLU A 165 -14.90 6.90 -79.84
C GLU A 165 -13.74 7.74 -80.40
N ILE A 166 -13.04 7.19 -81.39
CA ILE A 166 -12.33 7.98 -82.42
C ILE A 166 -12.81 7.42 -83.75
N GLU A 167 -13.36 8.29 -84.60
CA GLU A 167 -14.07 7.93 -85.83
C GLU A 167 -13.14 7.45 -86.94
N ILE A 168 -13.68 6.62 -87.84
CA ILE A 168 -13.03 6.15 -89.06
C ILE A 168 -13.49 7.03 -90.24
N GLY A 169 -12.53 7.70 -90.90
CA GLY A 169 -12.70 8.27 -92.24
C GLY A 169 -12.01 7.40 -93.28
N THR A 170 -12.75 6.93 -94.28
CA THR A 170 -12.24 6.07 -95.35
C THR A 170 -11.54 6.87 -96.47
N ASP A 171 -10.33 6.47 -96.88
CA ASP A 171 -10.18 5.78 -98.17
C ASP A 171 -8.76 5.23 -98.42
N LYS A 172 -8.71 4.03 -99.02
CA LYS A 172 -7.64 3.49 -99.90
C LYS A 172 -6.17 3.60 -99.46
N GLU A 173 -5.63 2.46 -99.04
CA GLU A 173 -4.45 1.87 -99.72
C GLU A 173 -4.43 0.34 -99.51
N LYS A 174 -4.01 -0.41 -100.53
CA LYS A 174 -3.79 -1.86 -100.43
C LYS A 174 -2.28 -2.08 -100.26
N GLU A 175 -1.84 -2.83 -99.25
CA GLU A 175 -0.80 -3.88 -99.39
C GLU A 175 -0.42 -4.56 -98.05
N ASN A 176 -0.31 -5.90 -98.09
CA ASN A 176 0.44 -6.78 -97.18
C ASN A 176 0.31 -6.65 -95.64
N GLU A 177 -0.62 -7.43 -95.05
CA GLU A 177 -0.42 -8.01 -93.70
C GLU A 177 -0.28 -9.54 -93.76
N LYS A 178 0.93 -10.04 -93.48
CA LYS A 178 1.16 -11.48 -93.23
C LYS A 178 0.62 -11.82 -91.84
N GLN A 179 -0.46 -12.60 -91.78
CA GLN A 179 -0.99 -13.08 -90.50
C GLN A 179 -0.01 -14.08 -89.86
N ASN A 180 0.73 -13.64 -88.84
CA ASN A 180 1.65 -14.50 -88.11
C ASN A 180 0.87 -15.42 -87.16
N PHE A 181 0.87 -16.72 -87.48
CA PHE A 181 0.35 -17.77 -86.61
C PHE A 181 1.49 -18.40 -85.80
N PHE A 182 1.31 -18.50 -84.49
CA PHE A 182 2.31 -19.11 -83.60
C PHE A 182 1.76 -20.42 -83.02
N GLN A 183 2.61 -21.44 -82.93
CA GLN A 183 2.24 -22.75 -82.39
C GLN A 183 2.44 -22.80 -80.87
N CYS A 184 1.45 -23.31 -80.14
CA CYS A 184 1.53 -23.46 -78.69
C CYS A 184 2.35 -24.68 -78.27
N GLY A 185 3.42 -24.49 -77.49
CA GLY A 185 4.24 -25.58 -76.96
C GLY A 185 3.59 -26.51 -75.92
N ILE A 186 2.30 -26.32 -75.59
CA ILE A 186 1.52 -27.21 -74.71
C ILE A 186 0.46 -28.00 -75.49
N CYS A 187 -0.35 -27.32 -76.32
CA CYS A 187 -1.47 -27.96 -77.03
C CYS A 187 -1.22 -28.22 -78.52
N GLY A 188 -0.07 -27.81 -79.06
CA GLY A 188 0.31 -28.01 -80.46
C GLY A 188 -0.49 -27.19 -81.49
N LEU A 189 -1.56 -26.49 -81.07
CA LEU A 189 -2.41 -25.69 -81.96
C LEU A 189 -1.74 -24.38 -82.36
N GLN A 190 -1.91 -23.99 -83.62
CA GLN A 190 -1.58 -22.66 -84.12
C GLN A 190 -2.69 -21.66 -83.77
N LYS A 191 -2.33 -20.49 -83.25
CA LYS A 191 -3.28 -19.40 -82.99
C LYS A 191 -2.70 -18.05 -83.46
N LYS A 192 -3.59 -17.08 -83.64
CA LYS A 192 -3.24 -15.68 -83.91
C LYS A 192 -2.41 -15.11 -82.76
N GLN A 193 -1.51 -14.18 -83.08
CA GLN A 193 -0.56 -13.55 -82.14
C GLN A 193 -1.23 -13.02 -80.85
N ASN A 194 -2.43 -12.46 -80.93
CA ASN A 194 -3.16 -11.91 -79.77
C ASN A 194 -3.68 -12.96 -78.76
N LEU A 195 -3.64 -14.26 -79.10
CA LEU A 195 -4.04 -15.37 -78.22
C LEU A 195 -2.83 -16.16 -77.69
N MET A 196 -1.62 -15.65 -77.95
CA MET A 196 -0.35 -16.31 -77.70
C MET A 196 0.52 -15.41 -76.83
N TYR A 197 1.19 -16.00 -75.84
CA TYR A 197 2.11 -15.33 -74.93
C TYR A 197 3.52 -15.89 -75.12
N PRO A 198 4.52 -15.06 -75.46
CA PRO A 198 5.93 -15.45 -75.38
C PRO A 198 6.40 -15.37 -73.92
N LEU A 199 6.99 -16.43 -73.37
CA LEU A 199 7.62 -16.38 -72.05
C LEU A 199 8.81 -15.41 -72.06
N ASP A 200 8.87 -14.51 -71.08
CA ASP A 200 9.82 -13.40 -71.02
C ASP A 200 11.30 -13.85 -71.12
N LYS A 201 11.66 -14.94 -70.42
CA LYS A 201 13.05 -15.45 -70.40
C LYS A 201 13.51 -16.23 -71.63
N CYS A 202 12.60 -16.88 -72.35
CA CYS A 202 12.97 -17.89 -73.35
C CYS A 202 12.20 -17.80 -74.66
N PHE A 203 11.30 -16.83 -74.79
CA PHE A 203 10.51 -16.49 -75.98
C PHE A 203 9.71 -17.66 -76.61
N HIS A 204 9.54 -18.77 -75.89
CA HIS A 204 8.66 -19.86 -76.30
C HIS A 204 7.20 -19.43 -76.18
N TYR A 205 6.45 -19.67 -77.25
CA TYR A 205 5.06 -19.24 -77.37
C TYR A 205 4.08 -20.30 -76.84
N TYR A 206 3.15 -19.85 -76.00
CA TYR A 206 2.06 -20.67 -75.48
C TYR A 206 0.72 -19.96 -75.67
N CYS A 207 -0.36 -20.73 -75.80
CA CYS A 207 -1.69 -20.13 -75.77
C CYS A 207 -1.99 -19.61 -74.36
N ILE A 208 -2.57 -18.41 -74.23
CA ILE A 208 -2.77 -17.76 -72.92
C ILE A 208 -3.50 -18.69 -71.94
N SER A 209 -4.60 -19.32 -72.39
CA SER A 209 -5.37 -20.28 -71.59
C SER A 209 -4.63 -21.58 -71.24
N CYS A 210 -3.63 -21.96 -72.05
CA CYS A 210 -2.80 -23.14 -71.82
C CYS A 210 -1.80 -22.87 -70.69
N LEU A 211 -1.17 -21.69 -70.73
CA LEU A 211 -0.12 -21.31 -69.80
C LEU A 211 -0.70 -20.87 -68.44
N SER A 212 -1.80 -20.10 -68.43
CA SER A 212 -2.51 -19.78 -67.18
C SER A 212 -3.06 -21.04 -66.50
N GLY A 213 -3.62 -21.99 -67.26
CA GLY A 213 -4.05 -23.29 -66.74
C GLY A 213 -2.93 -24.10 -66.08
N TYR A 214 -1.73 -24.10 -66.68
CA TYR A 214 -0.55 -24.75 -66.09
C TYR A 214 -0.09 -24.06 -64.80
N ILE A 215 -0.07 -22.73 -64.76
CA ILE A 215 0.30 -21.96 -63.56
C ILE A 215 -0.71 -22.21 -62.42
N LEU A 216 -2.01 -22.17 -62.71
CA LEU A 216 -3.08 -22.43 -61.74
C LEU A 216 -3.05 -23.85 -61.15
N ASP A 217 -2.65 -24.86 -61.94
CA ASP A 217 -2.42 -26.22 -61.43
C ASP A 217 -1.21 -26.28 -60.46
N GLY A 218 -0.14 -25.51 -60.72
CA GLY A 218 0.99 -25.37 -59.80
C GLY A 218 0.63 -24.68 -58.48
N ILE A 219 -0.20 -23.63 -58.53
CA ILE A 219 -0.74 -22.93 -57.35
C ILE A 219 -1.60 -23.88 -56.51
N LYS A 220 -2.52 -24.62 -57.14
CA LYS A 220 -3.35 -25.65 -56.47
C LYS A 220 -2.52 -26.75 -55.80
N LYS A 221 -1.36 -27.07 -56.36
CA LYS A 221 -0.42 -28.08 -55.83
C LYS A 221 0.59 -27.52 -54.82
N GLN A 222 0.55 -26.22 -54.51
CA GLN A 222 1.50 -25.53 -53.61
C GLN A 222 2.97 -25.77 -53.99
N LYS A 223 3.26 -25.89 -55.29
CA LYS A 223 4.60 -26.14 -55.84
C LYS A 223 4.90 -25.17 -56.98
N VAL A 224 4.95 -23.90 -56.62
CA VAL A 224 5.09 -22.78 -57.57
C VAL A 224 6.56 -22.55 -57.95
N SER A 225 7.51 -22.90 -57.07
CA SER A 225 8.96 -22.82 -57.33
C SER A 225 9.40 -23.66 -58.54
N ASN A 226 8.67 -24.74 -58.85
CA ASN A 226 8.97 -25.70 -59.91
C ASN A 226 8.31 -25.36 -61.27
N LEU A 227 7.66 -24.20 -61.39
CA LEU A 227 7.02 -23.76 -62.63
C LEU A 227 8.06 -23.35 -63.69
N SER A 228 8.12 -24.14 -64.77
CA SER A 228 9.12 -24.03 -65.83
C SER A 228 8.51 -24.19 -67.22
N CYS A 229 9.13 -23.54 -68.21
CA CYS A 229 8.82 -23.65 -69.62
C CYS A 229 8.81 -25.13 -70.05
N LYS A 230 7.69 -25.62 -70.59
CA LYS A 230 7.56 -27.03 -71.00
C LYS A 230 8.42 -27.40 -72.22
N THR A 231 8.94 -26.43 -72.95
CA THR A 231 9.76 -26.66 -74.16
C THR A 231 11.26 -26.63 -73.88
N CYS A 232 11.74 -25.82 -72.94
CA CYS A 232 13.18 -25.69 -72.64
C CYS A 232 13.55 -25.69 -71.14
N GLN A 233 12.60 -25.97 -70.24
CA GLN A 233 12.78 -26.03 -68.78
C GLN A 233 13.26 -24.73 -68.09
N SER A 234 13.40 -23.62 -68.82
CA SER A 234 13.68 -22.30 -68.22
C SER A 234 12.57 -21.92 -67.20
N PRO A 235 12.92 -21.44 -66.00
CA PRO A 235 11.93 -21.07 -64.98
C PRO A 235 11.13 -19.83 -65.41
N LEU A 236 9.84 -19.79 -65.07
CA LEU A 236 9.00 -18.59 -65.29
C LEU A 236 9.47 -17.44 -64.37
N VAL A 237 9.07 -16.20 -64.71
CA VAL A 237 9.33 -14.99 -63.91
C VAL A 237 8.06 -14.34 -63.40
N ASN A 238 8.19 -13.50 -62.37
CA ASN A 238 7.09 -12.72 -61.81
C ASN A 238 6.34 -11.86 -62.84
N TYR A 239 6.99 -11.47 -63.96
CA TYR A 239 6.31 -10.79 -65.06
C TYR A 239 5.33 -11.71 -65.82
N ASP A 240 5.72 -12.96 -66.09
CA ASP A 240 4.84 -13.97 -66.71
C ASP A 240 3.60 -14.18 -65.82
N PHE A 241 3.80 -14.39 -64.51
CA PHE A 241 2.71 -14.61 -63.56
C PHE A 241 1.77 -13.40 -63.45
N LYS A 242 2.31 -12.18 -63.39
CA LYS A 242 1.51 -10.96 -63.25
C LYS A 242 0.69 -10.60 -64.51
N TYR A 243 1.12 -11.05 -65.69
CA TYR A 243 0.39 -10.83 -66.94
C TYR A 243 -0.69 -11.91 -67.21
N LEU A 244 -0.44 -13.14 -66.77
CA LEU A 244 -1.29 -14.30 -67.11
C LEU A 244 -2.37 -14.65 -66.07
N LEU A 245 -2.27 -14.09 -64.86
CA LEU A 245 -3.20 -14.31 -63.75
C LEU A 245 -4.05 -13.06 -63.49
N THR A 246 -5.26 -13.24 -62.97
CA THR A 246 -6.01 -12.12 -62.36
C THR A 246 -5.37 -11.69 -61.05
N ASN A 247 -5.71 -10.50 -60.53
CA ASN A 247 -5.19 -10.02 -59.23
C ASN A 247 -5.42 -11.04 -58.10
N GLU A 248 -6.63 -11.62 -58.03
CA GLU A 248 -7.00 -12.63 -57.03
C GLU A 248 -6.16 -13.92 -57.16
N GLN A 249 -5.93 -14.40 -58.39
CA GLN A 249 -5.08 -15.56 -58.67
C GLN A 249 -3.59 -15.28 -58.40
N TYR A 250 -3.15 -14.04 -58.59
CA TYR A 250 -1.80 -13.60 -58.26
C TYR A 250 -1.59 -13.52 -56.74
N GLU A 251 -2.59 -13.08 -55.96
CA GLU A 251 -2.59 -13.17 -54.50
C GLU A 251 -2.62 -14.63 -54.00
N GLU A 252 -3.23 -15.57 -54.73
CA GLU A 252 -3.12 -17.01 -54.46
C GLU A 252 -1.71 -17.54 -54.73
N TYR A 253 -1.07 -17.11 -55.83
CA TYR A 253 0.33 -17.42 -56.13
C TYR A 253 1.29 -16.90 -55.06
N GLU A 254 1.16 -15.65 -54.61
CA GLU A 254 2.03 -15.10 -53.56
C GLU A 254 1.85 -15.84 -52.23
N ARG A 255 0.61 -16.19 -51.85
CA ARG A 255 0.34 -17.04 -50.68
C ARG A 255 0.97 -18.44 -50.82
N ALA A 256 0.87 -19.05 -52.00
CA ALA A 256 1.47 -20.37 -52.24
C ALA A 256 3.00 -20.33 -52.22
N SER A 257 3.61 -19.30 -52.82
CA SER A 257 5.06 -19.10 -52.81
C SER A 257 5.60 -18.85 -51.39
N LEU A 258 4.86 -18.11 -50.56
CA LEU A 258 5.21 -17.91 -49.16
C LEU A 258 5.05 -19.22 -48.35
N SER A 259 3.99 -20.00 -48.61
CA SER A 259 3.78 -21.29 -47.95
C SER A 259 4.89 -22.30 -48.27
N GLU A 260 5.28 -22.42 -49.55
CA GLU A 260 6.38 -23.28 -50.00
C GLU A 260 7.74 -22.81 -49.42
N ALA A 261 7.98 -21.50 -49.35
CA ALA A 261 9.20 -20.94 -48.76
C ALA A 261 9.29 -21.07 -47.23
N MET A 262 8.17 -21.27 -46.54
CA MET A 262 8.11 -21.49 -45.08
C MET A 262 8.12 -22.97 -44.70
N GLU A 263 7.97 -23.89 -45.66
CA GLU A 263 7.91 -25.34 -45.42
C GLU A 263 9.23 -25.84 -44.78
N GLY A 264 9.14 -26.29 -43.52
CA GLY A 264 10.29 -26.72 -42.72
C GLY A 264 10.78 -25.71 -41.67
N THR A 265 10.21 -24.50 -41.59
CA THR A 265 10.57 -23.51 -40.55
C THR A 265 9.59 -23.50 -39.38
N GLU A 266 10.04 -23.89 -38.18
CA GLU A 266 9.27 -23.73 -36.94
C GLU A 266 9.47 -22.33 -36.36
N LEU A 267 8.38 -21.57 -36.15
CA LEU A 267 8.43 -20.19 -35.65
C LEU A 267 7.85 -20.06 -34.23
N VAL A 268 8.64 -19.48 -33.32
CA VAL A 268 8.22 -19.11 -31.96
C VAL A 268 7.83 -17.63 -31.93
N LYS A 269 6.73 -17.28 -31.25
CA LYS A 269 6.25 -15.89 -31.12
C LYS A 269 6.39 -15.41 -29.67
N CYS A 270 6.84 -14.17 -29.47
CA CYS A 270 6.89 -13.57 -28.13
C CYS A 270 5.46 -13.22 -27.64
N PRO A 271 4.97 -13.76 -26.51
CA PRO A 271 3.62 -13.49 -26.00
C PRO A 271 3.40 -12.04 -25.55
N ASN A 272 4.47 -11.24 -25.39
CA ASN A 272 4.39 -9.85 -24.94
C ASN A 272 4.41 -8.82 -26.08
N CYS A 273 4.97 -9.14 -27.25
CA CYS A 273 5.14 -8.18 -28.34
C CYS A 273 5.06 -8.79 -29.76
N ASN A 274 4.63 -10.05 -29.88
CA ASN A 274 4.45 -10.81 -31.12
C ASN A 274 5.66 -10.90 -32.08
N PHE A 275 6.86 -10.45 -31.65
CA PHE A 275 8.10 -10.64 -32.38
C PHE A 275 8.37 -12.14 -32.58
N GLN A 276 8.79 -12.53 -33.78
CA GLN A 276 8.94 -13.92 -34.20
C GLN A 276 10.41 -14.34 -34.22
N PHE A 277 10.67 -15.60 -33.88
CA PHE A 277 11.99 -16.23 -33.86
C PHE A 277 11.92 -17.57 -34.57
N GLU A 278 12.99 -17.95 -35.26
CA GLU A 278 13.18 -19.32 -35.75
C GLU A 278 13.52 -20.25 -34.59
N ARG A 279 12.92 -21.44 -34.56
CA ARG A 279 13.19 -22.50 -33.58
C ARG A 279 14.33 -23.37 -34.08
N ILE A 280 15.52 -23.13 -33.54
CA ILE A 280 16.70 -23.94 -33.82
C ILE A 280 16.63 -25.21 -32.97
N SER A 281 16.18 -26.31 -33.58
CA SER A 281 16.18 -27.63 -32.95
C SER A 281 17.61 -28.13 -32.73
N SER A 282 18.08 -28.09 -31.49
CA SER A 282 19.44 -28.53 -31.13
C SER A 282 19.58 -30.05 -31.25
N THR A 283 20.08 -30.53 -32.40
CA THR A 283 20.28 -31.97 -32.70
C THR A 283 21.34 -32.67 -31.83
N LYS A 284 22.03 -31.94 -30.95
CA LYS A 284 22.93 -32.49 -29.93
C LYS A 284 22.80 -31.70 -28.63
N VAL A 285 21.94 -32.17 -27.71
CA VAL A 285 22.12 -31.84 -26.29
C VAL A 285 23.41 -32.54 -25.85
N GLN A 286 24.49 -31.78 -25.63
CA GLN A 286 25.74 -32.35 -25.14
C GLN A 286 25.48 -33.04 -23.80
N THR A 287 25.84 -34.32 -23.71
CA THR A 287 25.68 -35.17 -22.51
C THR A 287 26.27 -34.52 -21.27
N ASP A 288 27.34 -33.75 -21.46
CA ASP A 288 28.09 -33.06 -20.42
C ASP A 288 27.24 -31.98 -19.70
N TYR A 289 26.34 -31.30 -20.40
CA TYR A 289 25.47 -30.26 -19.82
C TYR A 289 24.50 -30.83 -18.78
N LEU A 290 23.99 -32.05 -18.97
CA LEU A 290 23.07 -32.68 -18.04
C LEU A 290 23.74 -33.04 -16.71
N SER A 291 25.07 -33.29 -16.74
CA SER A 291 25.89 -33.64 -15.57
C SER A 291 26.16 -32.47 -14.61
N MET A 292 26.10 -31.22 -15.10
CA MET A 292 26.39 -30.03 -14.28
C MET A 292 25.27 -29.74 -13.28
N THR A 293 25.58 -29.57 -12.00
CA THR A 293 24.63 -29.11 -10.97
C THR A 293 24.32 -27.62 -11.11
N GLU A 294 23.19 -27.31 -11.74
CA GLU A 294 22.59 -25.98 -11.72
C GLU A 294 21.58 -25.86 -10.56
N PHE A 295 21.36 -24.64 -10.07
CA PHE A 295 20.40 -24.34 -9.00
C PHE A 295 19.30 -23.38 -9.47
N ASP A 296 18.12 -23.46 -8.83
CA ASP A 296 17.04 -22.50 -9.01
C ASP A 296 17.25 -21.20 -8.19
N ILE A 297 16.28 -20.29 -8.24
CA ILE A 297 16.32 -19.01 -7.50
C ILE A 297 16.28 -19.15 -5.97
N PHE A 298 16.01 -20.35 -5.46
CA PHE A 298 15.97 -20.68 -4.02
C PHE A 298 17.17 -21.54 -3.59
N GLY A 299 18.12 -21.81 -4.49
CA GLY A 299 19.29 -22.65 -4.21
C GLY A 299 19.01 -24.15 -4.22
N GLN A 300 17.88 -24.61 -4.77
CA GLN A 300 17.56 -26.04 -4.95
C GLN A 300 18.15 -26.55 -6.28
N PRO A 301 18.69 -27.78 -6.35
CA PRO A 301 19.26 -28.32 -7.58
C PRO A 301 18.17 -28.59 -8.64
N LEU A 302 18.43 -28.16 -9.87
CA LEU A 302 17.54 -28.35 -11.02
C LEU A 302 17.46 -29.82 -11.45
N SER A 303 16.23 -30.34 -11.60
CA SER A 303 16.00 -31.68 -12.14
C SER A 303 16.45 -31.80 -13.59
N ILE A 304 16.81 -33.01 -14.04
CA ILE A 304 17.25 -33.29 -15.41
C ILE A 304 16.18 -32.83 -16.42
N GLN A 305 14.91 -33.14 -16.16
CA GLN A 305 13.77 -32.72 -16.98
C GLN A 305 13.63 -31.18 -17.04
N ALA A 306 13.84 -30.47 -15.93
CA ALA A 306 13.79 -29.00 -15.92
C ALA A 306 14.94 -28.36 -16.71
N LYS A 307 16.13 -28.98 -16.74
CA LYS A 307 17.27 -28.52 -17.56
C LYS A 307 17.00 -28.69 -19.05
N MET A 308 16.46 -29.84 -19.47
CA MET A 308 16.09 -30.09 -20.87
C MET A 308 14.99 -29.11 -21.32
N HIS A 309 13.93 -28.98 -20.52
CA HIS A 309 12.85 -28.03 -20.78
C HIS A 309 13.33 -26.58 -20.87
N ARG A 310 14.30 -26.18 -20.04
CA ARG A 310 14.96 -24.88 -20.11
C ARG A 310 15.71 -24.69 -21.44
N ASN A 311 16.48 -25.68 -21.89
CA ASN A 311 17.26 -25.56 -23.12
C ASN A 311 16.36 -25.39 -24.36
N GLU A 312 15.27 -26.17 -24.43
CA GLU A 312 14.38 -26.22 -25.59
C GLU A 312 13.36 -25.07 -25.64
N ASN A 313 12.87 -24.61 -24.49
CA ASN A 313 11.68 -23.75 -24.43
C ASN A 313 11.90 -22.38 -23.75
N ARG A 314 13.09 -22.05 -23.22
CA ARG A 314 13.36 -20.73 -22.61
C ARG A 314 13.90 -19.72 -23.64
N TYR A 315 13.02 -18.86 -24.14
CA TYR A 315 13.39 -17.80 -25.07
C TYR A 315 13.50 -16.45 -24.35
N ARG A 316 14.46 -15.61 -24.78
CA ARG A 316 14.57 -14.20 -24.38
C ARG A 316 14.24 -13.35 -25.60
N CYS A 317 13.19 -12.55 -25.51
CA CYS A 317 12.80 -11.69 -26.62
C CYS A 317 13.88 -10.61 -26.89
N THR A 318 14.33 -10.48 -28.13
CA THR A 318 15.29 -9.44 -28.54
C THR A 318 14.65 -8.04 -28.50
N SER A 319 13.36 -7.92 -28.81
CA SER A 319 12.63 -6.66 -28.85
C SER A 319 12.23 -6.12 -27.46
N CYS A 320 11.68 -6.97 -26.57
CA CYS A 320 11.19 -6.55 -25.25
C CYS A 320 11.97 -7.11 -24.05
N HIS A 321 13.06 -7.86 -24.29
CA HIS A 321 13.98 -8.43 -23.30
C HIS A 321 13.39 -9.37 -22.23
N LYS A 322 12.08 -9.61 -22.22
CA LYS A 322 11.41 -10.58 -21.33
C LYS A 322 11.80 -12.02 -21.68
N ASN A 323 12.00 -12.84 -20.65
CA ASN A 323 12.18 -14.29 -20.79
C ASN A 323 10.81 -14.98 -20.69
N PHE A 324 10.49 -15.86 -21.63
CA PHE A 324 9.21 -16.56 -21.72
C PHE A 324 9.39 -18.04 -22.10
N CYS A 325 8.35 -18.85 -21.89
CA CYS A 325 8.30 -20.23 -22.34
C CYS A 325 7.68 -20.33 -23.73
N ALA A 326 8.36 -20.91 -24.71
CA ALA A 326 7.83 -21.09 -26.07
C ALA A 326 6.68 -22.12 -26.17
N ASN A 327 6.56 -23.02 -25.20
CA ASN A 327 5.55 -24.08 -25.20
C ASN A 327 4.24 -23.61 -24.53
N CYS A 328 4.31 -23.08 -23.29
CA CYS A 328 3.11 -22.61 -22.57
C CYS A 328 2.85 -21.09 -22.63
N ASN A 329 3.71 -20.31 -23.31
CA ASN A 329 3.64 -18.85 -23.41
C ASN A 329 3.72 -18.07 -22.08
N GLU A 330 4.00 -18.73 -20.95
CA GLU A 330 4.14 -18.05 -19.65
C GLU A 330 5.32 -17.06 -19.64
N THR A 331 5.10 -15.90 -19.04
CA THR A 331 6.10 -14.85 -18.81
C THR A 331 5.96 -14.31 -17.39
N PRO A 332 7.00 -14.36 -16.52
CA PRO A 332 8.36 -14.83 -16.80
C PRO A 332 8.47 -16.36 -16.95
N TYR A 333 9.54 -16.82 -17.59
CA TYR A 333 9.86 -18.25 -17.72
C TYR A 333 9.99 -18.96 -16.35
N HIS A 334 9.36 -20.13 -16.23
CA HIS A 334 9.27 -20.94 -15.02
C HIS A 334 10.50 -21.83 -14.77
N LEU A 335 11.60 -21.23 -14.33
CA LEU A 335 12.81 -21.97 -13.94
C LEU A 335 12.50 -22.99 -12.82
N GLY A 336 13.01 -24.22 -12.94
CA GLY A 336 12.77 -25.31 -11.99
C GLY A 336 11.74 -26.35 -12.44
N TYR A 337 10.87 -26.02 -13.41
CA TYR A 337 9.69 -26.81 -13.75
C TYR A 337 9.54 -26.98 -15.27
N ASN A 338 9.00 -28.12 -15.71
CA ASN A 338 8.43 -28.25 -17.06
C ASN A 338 7.05 -27.55 -17.12
N CYS A 339 6.44 -27.44 -18.31
CA CYS A 339 5.13 -26.79 -18.45
C CYS A 339 4.02 -27.42 -17.58
N GLU A 340 3.95 -28.75 -17.52
CA GLU A 340 2.89 -29.45 -16.78
C GLU A 340 3.00 -29.22 -15.28
N ASP A 341 4.20 -29.38 -14.72
CA ASP A 341 4.45 -29.21 -13.29
C ASP A 341 4.36 -27.74 -12.89
N TRP A 342 4.68 -26.81 -13.79
CA TRP A 342 4.39 -25.40 -13.60
C TRP A 342 2.88 -25.12 -13.56
N ILE A 343 2.09 -25.68 -14.49
CA ILE A 343 0.63 -25.54 -14.50
C ILE A 343 0.01 -26.17 -13.25
N LYS A 344 0.45 -27.38 -12.87
CA LYS A 344 0.06 -28.03 -11.61
C LYS A 344 0.37 -27.13 -10.43
N ARG A 345 1.59 -26.58 -10.32
CA ARG A 345 2.01 -25.67 -9.22
C ARG A 345 1.23 -24.36 -9.21
N LYS A 346 0.91 -23.79 -10.38
CA LYS A 346 0.12 -22.56 -10.55
C LYS A 346 -1.34 -22.75 -10.15
N ASN A 347 -1.90 -23.92 -10.43
CA ASN A 347 -3.27 -24.31 -10.11
C ASN A 347 -3.40 -25.02 -8.75
N SER A 348 -2.29 -25.31 -8.06
CA SER A 348 -2.32 -25.97 -6.76
C SER A 348 -2.95 -25.05 -5.72
N LEU A 349 -3.88 -25.58 -4.94
CA LEU A 349 -4.44 -24.89 -3.80
C LEU A 349 -3.31 -24.50 -2.84
N LYS A 350 -3.39 -23.29 -2.27
CA LYS A 350 -2.42 -22.76 -1.31
C LYS A 350 -3.10 -22.55 0.03
N CYS A 351 -2.35 -22.68 1.11
CA CYS A 351 -2.87 -22.34 2.42
C CYS A 351 -3.21 -20.84 2.48
N ARG A 352 -4.47 -20.55 2.83
CA ARG A 352 -5.03 -19.21 3.02
C ARG A 352 -4.17 -18.27 3.88
N PHE A 353 -3.37 -18.79 4.81
CA PHE A 353 -2.60 -17.98 5.78
C PHE A 353 -1.07 -18.01 5.57
N CYS A 354 -0.49 -19.15 5.16
CA CYS A 354 0.96 -19.29 5.00
C CYS A 354 1.42 -19.53 3.55
N GLU A 355 0.50 -19.44 2.57
CA GLU A 355 0.73 -19.62 1.12
C GLU A 355 1.36 -20.95 0.67
N THR A 356 1.65 -21.85 1.62
CA THR A 356 2.25 -23.15 1.36
C THR A 356 1.30 -23.99 0.52
N THR A 357 1.81 -24.64 -0.52
CA THR A 357 1.05 -25.54 -1.39
C THR A 357 0.39 -26.65 -0.56
N LEU A 358 -0.93 -26.80 -0.74
CA LEU A 358 -1.73 -27.81 -0.07
C LEU A 358 -1.59 -29.16 -0.78
N THR A 359 -1.54 -30.21 0.03
CA THR A 359 -1.47 -31.62 -0.34
C THR A 359 -2.32 -32.41 0.66
N GLU A 360 -2.79 -33.60 0.29
CA GLU A 360 -3.64 -34.43 1.17
C GLU A 360 -3.00 -34.69 2.55
N SER A 361 -1.67 -34.72 2.64
CA SER A 361 -0.93 -34.90 3.90
C SER A 361 -0.85 -33.65 4.78
N ASN A 362 -0.88 -32.44 4.21
CA ASN A 362 -0.74 -31.19 4.96
C ASN A 362 -2.06 -30.39 5.10
N LEU A 363 -3.13 -30.82 4.42
CA LEU A 363 -4.45 -30.23 4.52
C LEU A 363 -5.07 -30.49 5.90
N LEU A 364 -5.73 -29.48 6.48
CA LEU A 364 -6.40 -29.61 7.76
C LEU A 364 -7.73 -30.37 7.59
N LYS A 365 -7.74 -31.64 8.00
CA LYS A 365 -8.90 -32.55 7.94
C LYS A 365 -10.16 -31.90 8.52
N GLY A 366 -11.28 -31.98 7.79
CA GLY A 366 -12.55 -31.35 8.19
C GLY A 366 -12.63 -29.83 7.90
N SER A 367 -11.68 -29.25 7.18
CA SER A 367 -11.70 -27.84 6.76
C SER A 367 -11.29 -27.63 5.29
N GLU A 368 -11.50 -28.67 4.48
CA GLU A 368 -11.01 -28.79 3.10
C GLU A 368 -11.53 -27.65 2.20
N GLU A 369 -12.78 -27.23 2.41
CA GLU A 369 -13.44 -26.09 1.75
C GLU A 369 -12.82 -24.70 2.03
N PHE A 370 -11.98 -24.61 3.07
CA PHE A 370 -11.39 -23.35 3.57
C PHE A 370 -9.90 -23.19 3.25
N GLU A 371 -9.29 -24.19 2.59
CA GLU A 371 -7.93 -24.12 2.06
C GLU A 371 -6.88 -23.79 3.16
N VAL A 372 -6.93 -24.52 4.29
CA VAL A 372 -6.03 -24.31 5.45
C VAL A 372 -5.12 -25.53 5.67
N CYS A 373 -3.83 -25.29 5.94
CA CYS A 373 -2.90 -26.37 6.29
C CYS A 373 -2.95 -26.72 7.79
N ASN A 374 -2.50 -27.92 8.13
CA ASN A 374 -2.49 -28.47 9.48
C ASN A 374 -1.41 -27.91 10.42
N SER A 375 -0.68 -26.86 10.02
CA SER A 375 0.32 -26.21 10.89
C SER A 375 -0.36 -25.53 12.08
N SER A 376 0.28 -25.58 13.25
CA SER A 376 -0.28 -25.03 14.51
C SER A 376 -0.67 -23.55 14.39
N GLY A 377 0.17 -22.72 13.77
CA GLY A 377 -0.12 -21.32 13.52
C GLY A 377 -1.35 -21.10 12.62
N CYS A 378 -1.46 -21.82 11.50
CA CYS A 378 -2.62 -21.72 10.62
C CYS A 378 -3.91 -22.22 11.29
N VAL A 379 -3.82 -23.27 12.11
CA VAL A 379 -4.95 -23.79 12.91
C VAL A 379 -5.43 -22.75 13.95
N GLU A 380 -4.52 -22.04 14.63
CA GLU A 380 -4.88 -20.98 15.57
C GLU A 380 -5.50 -19.75 14.90
N LEU A 381 -4.99 -19.37 13.74
CA LEU A 381 -5.61 -18.32 12.92
C LEU A 381 -7.01 -18.75 12.45
N PHE A 382 -7.17 -19.99 12.00
CA PHE A 382 -8.45 -20.53 11.51
C PHE A 382 -9.55 -20.52 12.58
N LYS A 383 -9.23 -20.88 13.83
CA LYS A 383 -10.20 -20.83 14.96
C LYS A 383 -10.88 -19.47 15.13
N ASN A 384 -10.19 -18.39 14.77
CA ASN A 384 -10.66 -17.01 14.90
C ASN A 384 -11.09 -16.40 13.55
N ALA A 385 -10.93 -17.12 12.43
CA ALA A 385 -11.20 -16.61 11.09
C ALA A 385 -12.70 -16.63 10.75
N CYS A 386 -13.13 -15.72 9.87
CA CYS A 386 -14.42 -15.88 9.22
C CYS A 386 -14.36 -17.02 8.18
N ASN A 387 -15.37 -17.90 8.23
CA ASN A 387 -15.53 -19.04 7.33
C ASN A 387 -16.46 -18.75 6.13
N LYS A 388 -16.96 -17.52 5.97
CA LYS A 388 -17.84 -17.17 4.82
C LYS A 388 -17.02 -16.74 3.61
N LYS A 389 -17.40 -17.21 2.42
CA LYS A 389 -17.03 -16.61 1.13
C LYS A 389 -17.96 -15.41 0.87
N LEU A 390 -17.38 -14.29 0.45
CA LEU A 390 -18.10 -13.06 0.10
C LEU A 390 -18.77 -13.19 -1.28
N PRO A 391 -19.73 -12.33 -1.66
CA PRO A 391 -20.38 -12.37 -2.97
C PRO A 391 -19.45 -12.24 -4.18
N CYS A 392 -18.20 -11.83 -3.99
CA CYS A 392 -17.14 -11.82 -5.01
C CYS A 392 -16.29 -13.10 -5.07
N GLY A 393 -16.70 -14.18 -4.41
CA GLY A 393 -15.99 -15.47 -4.36
C GLY A 393 -14.82 -15.54 -3.36
N HIS A 394 -14.25 -14.40 -2.96
CA HIS A 394 -13.13 -14.33 -2.01
C HIS A 394 -13.56 -14.66 -0.58
N PHE A 395 -12.69 -15.33 0.18
CA PHE A 395 -12.90 -15.55 1.62
C PHE A 395 -12.96 -14.22 2.40
N CYS A 396 -13.89 -14.10 3.34
CA CYS A 396 -13.97 -12.96 4.24
C CYS A 396 -12.73 -12.91 5.15
N CYS A 397 -11.96 -11.83 5.07
CA CYS A 397 -10.77 -11.60 5.90
C CYS A 397 -11.09 -11.20 7.35
N GLY A 398 -12.37 -11.17 7.71
CA GLY A 398 -12.87 -10.87 9.06
C GLY A 398 -12.61 -11.99 10.08
N ILE A 399 -13.17 -11.82 11.28
CA ILE A 399 -13.14 -12.84 12.33
C ILE A 399 -14.41 -13.69 12.35
N LYS A 400 -14.39 -14.77 13.12
CA LYS A 400 -15.54 -15.65 13.32
C LYS A 400 -16.71 -14.89 13.95
N ASP A 401 -17.94 -15.24 13.54
CA ASP A 401 -19.20 -14.78 14.13
C ASP A 401 -19.44 -13.24 14.10
N GLU A 402 -18.80 -12.51 13.18
CA GLU A 402 -19.14 -11.10 12.92
C GLU A 402 -20.53 -10.95 12.27
N GLU A 403 -21.36 -10.06 12.84
CA GLU A 403 -22.64 -9.62 12.24
C GLU A 403 -22.40 -8.87 10.91
N VAL A 404 -21.41 -7.97 10.91
CA VAL A 404 -21.01 -7.16 9.76
C VAL A 404 -19.64 -7.63 9.27
N HIS A 405 -19.63 -8.41 8.18
CA HIS A 405 -18.42 -8.99 7.61
C HIS A 405 -17.44 -7.92 7.11
N LEU A 406 -16.14 -8.15 7.29
CA LEU A 406 -15.12 -7.35 6.65
C LEU A 406 -15.21 -7.47 5.12
N GLY A 407 -15.08 -6.33 4.43
CA GLY A 407 -15.18 -6.30 2.97
C GLY A 407 -14.00 -6.95 2.27
N CYS A 408 -14.19 -7.26 0.98
CA CYS A 408 -13.09 -7.78 0.17
C CYS A 408 -12.02 -6.69 0.01
N LEU A 409 -10.81 -6.97 0.48
CA LEU A 409 -9.68 -6.04 0.44
C LEU A 409 -8.89 -6.11 -0.88
N GLN A 410 -9.22 -7.07 -1.75
CA GLN A 410 -8.53 -7.30 -3.03
C GLN A 410 -8.70 -6.11 -3.99
N GLU A 411 -7.60 -5.63 -4.57
CA GLU A 411 -7.59 -4.40 -5.37
C GLU A 411 -8.59 -4.43 -6.54
N LYS A 412 -8.67 -5.56 -7.25
CA LYS A 412 -9.48 -5.73 -8.47
C LYS A 412 -10.90 -6.24 -8.22
N CYS A 413 -11.30 -6.38 -6.95
CA CYS A 413 -12.65 -6.81 -6.61
C CYS A 413 -13.66 -5.68 -6.84
N GLN A 414 -14.66 -5.91 -7.70
CA GLN A 414 -15.76 -4.97 -7.92
C GLN A 414 -16.62 -4.77 -6.66
N ASN A 415 -16.76 -5.83 -5.84
CA ASN A 415 -17.48 -5.79 -4.55
C ASN A 415 -16.55 -5.43 -3.37
N LYS A 416 -15.72 -4.38 -3.50
CA LYS A 416 -15.24 -3.65 -2.31
C LYS A 416 -16.48 -3.07 -1.64
N ILE A 417 -16.67 -3.32 -0.35
CA ILE A 417 -17.99 -3.30 0.32
C ILE A 417 -18.89 -2.11 -0.09
N LEU A 418 -20.11 -2.46 -0.52
CA LEU A 418 -21.19 -1.53 -0.89
C LEU A 418 -21.97 -1.00 0.34
N ASP A 419 -21.77 -1.60 1.51
CA ASP A 419 -22.40 -1.21 2.80
C ASP A 419 -21.60 -0.18 3.60
N VAL A 420 -20.88 0.73 2.92
CA VAL A 420 -20.46 1.99 3.53
C VAL A 420 -21.63 2.97 3.47
N LYS A 421 -22.35 3.12 4.59
CA LYS A 421 -23.17 4.33 4.80
C LYS A 421 -22.25 5.53 4.56
N LYS A 422 -22.68 6.51 3.75
CA LYS A 422 -21.88 7.65 3.21
C LYS A 422 -21.09 8.51 4.23
N ASN A 423 -21.14 8.20 5.53
CA ASN A 423 -20.47 8.90 6.63
C ASN A 423 -19.30 8.12 7.27
N ASP A 424 -19.11 6.82 6.98
CA ASP A 424 -17.95 6.10 7.52
C ASP A 424 -16.66 6.47 6.77
N LYS A 425 -15.58 6.64 7.53
CA LYS A 425 -14.26 6.97 6.98
C LYS A 425 -13.74 5.76 6.18
N GLN A 426 -13.78 5.88 4.86
CA GLN A 426 -13.21 4.90 3.96
C GLN A 426 -11.70 4.75 4.23
N THR A 427 -11.22 3.52 4.19
CA THR A 427 -9.81 3.19 4.37
C THR A 427 -9.21 2.80 3.02
N ASP A 428 -8.00 3.27 2.76
CA ASP A 428 -7.26 2.92 1.54
C ASP A 428 -6.54 1.57 1.65
N GLN A 429 -6.60 0.92 2.83
CA GLN A 429 -5.89 -0.32 3.13
C GLN A 429 -6.40 -1.51 2.30
N ARG A 430 -5.45 -2.31 1.80
CA ARG A 430 -5.63 -3.41 0.85
C ARG A 430 -5.30 -4.77 1.47
N SER A 431 -5.48 -5.84 0.71
CA SER A 431 -5.16 -7.22 1.13
C SER A 431 -3.65 -7.46 1.29
N ASP A 432 -2.86 -6.88 0.38
CA ASP A 432 -1.40 -6.99 0.28
C ASP A 432 -0.65 -6.06 1.24
N ASP A 433 -1.32 -5.04 1.80
CA ASP A 433 -0.73 -4.15 2.80
C ASP A 433 -0.28 -4.90 4.06
N PHE A 434 0.90 -4.57 4.58
CA PHE A 434 1.37 -5.09 5.86
C PHE A 434 0.55 -4.56 7.04
N CYS A 435 0.26 -5.43 8.01
CA CYS A 435 -0.36 -4.99 9.25
C CYS A 435 0.61 -4.07 10.01
N ASN A 436 0.19 -2.82 10.21
CA ASN A 436 0.94 -1.73 10.83
C ASN A 436 1.16 -1.90 12.36
N ILE A 437 1.05 -3.13 12.88
CA ILE A 437 1.42 -3.52 14.25
C ILE A 437 2.58 -4.52 14.21
N CYS A 438 2.44 -5.64 13.48
CA CYS A 438 3.50 -6.65 13.41
C CYS A 438 4.56 -6.34 12.35
N TRP A 439 4.19 -5.70 11.23
CA TRP A 439 5.07 -5.45 10.07
C TRP A 439 5.71 -6.69 9.42
N ILE A 440 5.21 -7.90 9.76
CA ILE A 440 5.74 -9.19 9.26
C ILE A 440 4.88 -9.76 8.12
N THR A 441 3.55 -9.70 8.21
CA THR A 441 2.65 -10.28 7.20
C THR A 441 1.59 -9.30 6.70
N SER A 442 1.05 -9.58 5.51
CA SER A 442 -0.04 -8.83 4.87
C SER A 442 -1.39 -9.05 5.56
N LEU A 443 -2.35 -8.15 5.35
CA LEU A 443 -3.66 -8.21 6.01
C LEU A 443 -4.48 -9.45 5.61
N GLU A 444 -4.30 -10.02 4.41
CA GLU A 444 -5.04 -11.23 3.99
C GLU A 444 -4.59 -12.53 4.70
N THR A 445 -3.33 -12.59 5.15
CA THR A 445 -2.71 -13.80 5.76
C THR A 445 -3.20 -14.13 7.17
N ALA A 446 -4.03 -13.29 7.80
CA ALA A 446 -4.58 -13.55 9.12
C ALA A 446 -5.91 -12.79 9.35
N PRO A 447 -6.79 -13.28 10.26
CA PRO A 447 -8.06 -12.63 10.54
C PRO A 447 -7.89 -11.17 11.01
N CYS A 448 -8.60 -10.26 10.35
CA CYS A 448 -8.53 -8.83 10.55
C CYS A 448 -9.83 -8.28 11.13
N ILE A 449 -9.74 -7.14 11.81
CA ILE A 449 -10.89 -6.34 12.23
C ILE A 449 -10.73 -4.89 11.77
N ARG A 450 -11.84 -4.25 11.40
CA ARG A 450 -11.89 -2.83 11.05
C ARG A 450 -12.30 -2.02 12.27
N LEU A 451 -11.40 -1.20 12.79
CA LEU A 451 -11.70 -0.28 13.89
C LEU A 451 -12.73 0.76 13.46
N GLN A 452 -13.48 1.33 14.42
CA GLN A 452 -14.41 2.43 14.18
C GLN A 452 -13.75 3.65 13.47
N CYS A 453 -12.44 3.82 13.60
CA CYS A 453 -11.68 4.85 12.90
C CYS A 453 -11.38 4.56 11.41
N GLY A 454 -11.90 3.47 10.86
CA GLY A 454 -11.72 3.01 9.47
C GLY A 454 -10.55 2.03 9.27
N HIS A 455 -9.51 2.11 10.10
CA HIS A 455 -8.27 1.34 9.90
C HIS A 455 -8.41 -0.15 10.26
N ILE A 456 -7.70 -0.98 9.50
CA ILE A 456 -7.72 -2.45 9.56
C ILE A 456 -6.39 -2.98 10.11
N PHE A 457 -6.48 -3.95 11.02
CA PHE A 457 -5.32 -4.67 11.58
C PHE A 457 -5.70 -6.13 11.85
N HIS A 458 -4.72 -7.03 11.94
CA HIS A 458 -4.96 -8.39 12.43
C HIS A 458 -5.54 -8.35 13.85
N TYR A 459 -6.56 -9.18 14.10
CA TYR A 459 -7.21 -9.31 15.39
C TYR A 459 -6.21 -9.68 16.49
N HIS A 460 -5.38 -10.71 16.25
CA HIS A 460 -4.34 -11.13 17.20
C HIS A 460 -3.37 -9.98 17.55
N CYS A 461 -2.95 -9.18 16.58
CA CYS A 461 -2.04 -8.05 16.81
C CYS A 461 -2.64 -6.99 17.73
N LEU A 462 -3.92 -6.66 17.56
CA LEU A 462 -4.65 -5.76 18.48
C LEU A 462 -4.84 -6.37 19.86
N MET A 463 -5.21 -7.66 19.92
CA MET A 463 -5.36 -8.41 21.18
C MET A 463 -4.06 -8.43 21.98
N MET A 464 -2.93 -8.75 21.35
CA MET A 464 -1.61 -8.78 21.99
C MET A 464 -1.21 -7.38 22.47
N ARG A 465 -1.38 -6.35 21.64
CA ARG A 465 -1.10 -4.95 21.99
C ARG A 465 -1.90 -4.47 23.21
N LEU A 466 -3.19 -4.84 23.30
CA LEU A 466 -4.04 -4.48 24.44
C LEU A 466 -3.71 -5.27 25.71
N LYS A 467 -3.34 -6.56 25.59
CA LYS A 467 -2.90 -7.40 26.72
C LYS A 467 -1.55 -6.96 27.31
N THR A 468 -0.60 -6.58 26.46
CA THR A 468 0.75 -6.12 26.84
C THR A 468 0.74 -4.74 27.52
N LYS A 469 -0.31 -3.93 27.28
CA LYS A 469 -0.49 -2.60 27.86
C LYS A 469 0.66 -1.63 27.50
N TRP A 470 1.42 -1.16 28.49
CA TRP A 470 2.44 -0.13 28.33
C TRP A 470 3.83 -0.68 28.64
N ASN A 471 4.86 -0.17 27.95
CA ASN A 471 6.25 -0.52 28.23
C ASN A 471 6.76 0.27 29.44
N GLY A 472 7.51 -0.40 30.31
CA GLY A 472 8.11 0.18 31.52
C GLY A 472 7.14 0.28 32.71
N ALA A 473 7.69 0.61 33.88
CA ALA A 473 6.94 0.66 35.14
C ALA A 473 5.76 1.65 35.17
N ARG A 474 5.85 2.71 34.37
CA ARG A 474 4.92 3.83 34.41
C ARG A 474 3.69 3.58 33.54
N ILE A 475 2.50 3.79 34.11
CA ILE A 475 1.24 3.72 33.36
C ILE A 475 1.23 4.76 32.23
N THR A 476 1.01 4.29 30.99
CA THR A 476 0.72 5.13 29.82
C THR A 476 -0.38 4.50 28.95
N PHE A 477 -1.06 5.29 28.12
CA PHE A 477 -2.22 4.84 27.33
C PHE A 477 -2.04 5.03 25.81
N ASN A 478 -0.80 4.99 25.33
CA ASN A 478 -0.52 5.04 23.88
C ASN A 478 -0.87 3.72 23.16
N PHE A 479 -1.03 2.63 23.91
CA PHE A 479 -1.37 1.32 23.36
C PHE A 479 -2.83 1.20 22.92
N ILE A 480 -3.77 1.87 23.61
CA ILE A 480 -5.19 1.98 23.23
C ILE A 480 -5.46 2.98 22.08
N LYS A 481 -4.43 3.65 21.56
CA LYS A 481 -4.54 4.56 20.40
C LYS A 481 -4.17 3.79 19.12
N CYS A 482 -4.97 3.96 18.07
CA CYS A 482 -4.76 3.40 16.75
C CYS A 482 -3.35 3.74 16.25
N PRO A 483 -2.53 2.76 15.81
CA PRO A 483 -1.19 3.00 15.30
C PRO A 483 -1.10 4.07 14.22
N LEU A 484 -2.11 4.15 13.34
CA LEU A 484 -2.16 5.07 12.20
C LEU A 484 -2.68 6.47 12.62
N CYS A 485 -3.97 6.61 12.89
CA CYS A 485 -4.61 7.92 13.13
C CYS A 485 -4.64 8.40 14.60
N LYS A 486 -4.13 7.61 15.56
CA LYS A 486 -4.13 7.87 17.01
C LYS A 486 -5.52 8.01 17.68
N SER A 487 -6.63 7.83 16.95
CA SER A 487 -7.96 7.67 17.53
C SER A 487 -8.02 6.47 18.48
N LYS A 488 -8.95 6.45 19.44
CA LYS A 488 -9.11 5.33 20.37
C LYS A 488 -9.46 4.04 19.61
N ILE A 489 -8.89 2.91 20.04
CA ILE A 489 -9.20 1.58 19.52
C ILE A 489 -10.54 1.14 20.12
N GLU A 490 -11.55 1.00 19.26
CA GLU A 490 -12.88 0.50 19.62
C GLU A 490 -13.37 -0.48 18.55
N HIS A 491 -13.78 -1.68 19.00
CA HIS A 491 -14.36 -2.76 18.20
C HIS A 491 -15.11 -3.73 19.14
N VAL A 492 -16.21 -4.33 18.68
CA VAL A 492 -17.09 -5.18 19.53
C VAL A 492 -16.30 -6.37 20.11
N SER A 493 -15.52 -7.08 19.28
CA SER A 493 -14.71 -8.23 19.71
C SER A 493 -13.50 -7.90 20.60
N LEU A 494 -13.27 -6.62 20.93
CA LEU A 494 -12.25 -6.17 21.88
C LEU A 494 -12.85 -5.70 23.21
N THR A 495 -14.18 -5.66 23.34
CA THR A 495 -14.89 -5.04 24.48
C THR A 495 -14.46 -5.62 25.83
N GLU A 496 -14.31 -6.94 25.93
CA GLU A 496 -13.91 -7.63 27.17
C GLU A 496 -12.55 -7.18 27.69
N ILE A 497 -11.57 -7.00 26.80
CA ILE A 497 -10.22 -6.55 27.17
C ILE A 497 -10.19 -5.03 27.37
N LEU A 498 -10.97 -4.27 26.60
CA LEU A 498 -11.08 -2.82 26.74
C LEU A 498 -11.76 -2.42 28.06
N LYS A 499 -12.68 -3.22 28.60
CA LYS A 499 -13.41 -2.93 29.86
C LYS A 499 -12.47 -2.60 31.04
N PRO A 500 -11.57 -3.49 31.51
CA PRO A 500 -10.66 -3.18 32.62
C PRO A 500 -9.67 -2.06 32.31
N ILE A 501 -9.33 -1.85 31.02
CA ILE A 501 -8.46 -0.73 30.61
C ILE A 501 -9.21 0.61 30.73
N ASN A 502 -10.48 0.67 30.33
CA ASN A 502 -11.34 1.84 30.47
C ASN A 502 -11.64 2.15 31.95
N GLU A 503 -11.85 1.13 32.79
CA GLU A 503 -12.00 1.28 34.24
C GLU A 503 -10.73 1.87 34.88
N LEU A 504 -9.55 1.35 34.52
CA LEU A 504 -8.27 1.91 34.96
C LEU A 504 -8.10 3.37 34.51
N TRP A 505 -8.39 3.67 33.23
CA TRP A 505 -8.34 5.02 32.68
C TRP A 505 -9.23 5.99 33.45
N GLY A 506 -10.51 5.64 33.67
CA GLY A 506 -11.45 6.46 34.44
C GLY A 506 -10.99 6.69 35.89
N SER A 507 -10.51 5.65 36.57
CA SER A 507 -9.96 5.78 37.93
C SER A 507 -8.75 6.72 37.99
N LEU A 508 -7.91 6.70 36.95
CA LEU A 508 -6.72 7.52 36.85
C LEU A 508 -7.06 8.98 36.49
N GLN A 509 -8.04 9.21 35.62
CA GLN A 509 -8.55 10.55 35.29
C GLN A 509 -9.00 11.30 36.55
N ILE A 510 -9.73 10.63 37.45
CA ILE A 510 -10.17 11.21 38.74
C ILE A 510 -8.96 11.56 39.62
N LYS A 511 -7.98 10.65 39.76
CA LYS A 511 -6.76 10.88 40.55
C LYS A 511 -5.90 12.02 39.98
N ILE A 512 -5.75 12.10 38.66
CA ILE A 512 -5.02 13.16 37.96
C ILE A 512 -5.67 14.52 38.23
N LYS A 513 -7.00 14.64 38.09
CA LYS A 513 -7.70 15.90 38.32
C LYS A 513 -7.48 16.41 39.76
N LYS A 514 -7.72 15.55 40.76
CA LYS A 514 -7.49 15.86 42.18
C LYS A 514 -6.03 16.28 42.46
N ARG A 515 -5.06 15.62 41.81
CA ARG A 515 -3.64 15.97 41.99
C ARG A 515 -3.26 17.28 41.31
N LEU A 516 -3.81 17.60 40.14
CA LEU A 516 -3.58 18.88 39.46
C LEU A 516 -4.23 20.05 40.22
N GLU A 517 -5.37 19.81 40.88
CA GLU A 517 -6.00 20.77 41.80
C GLU A 517 -5.07 21.04 43.00
N TYR A 518 -4.60 19.98 43.68
CA TYR A 518 -3.68 20.08 44.83
C TYR A 518 -2.33 20.75 44.49
N GLU A 519 -1.72 20.43 43.35
CA GLU A 519 -0.45 21.04 42.92
C GLU A 519 -0.64 22.47 42.36
N GLY A 520 -1.87 23.02 42.35
CA GLY A 520 -2.19 24.34 41.79
C GLY A 520 -2.06 24.44 40.27
N LEU A 521 -1.91 23.31 39.57
CA LEU A 521 -1.64 23.22 38.13
C LEU A 521 -2.90 23.15 37.26
N ILE A 522 -4.08 22.93 37.85
CA ILE A 522 -5.36 22.78 37.12
C ILE A 522 -5.73 24.00 36.24
N ASN A 523 -5.22 25.18 36.59
CA ASN A 523 -5.46 26.44 35.88
C ASN A 523 -4.28 26.90 34.99
N ASP A 524 -3.30 26.03 34.72
CA ASP A 524 -2.13 26.36 33.91
C ASP A 524 -2.53 26.75 32.48
N LYS A 525 -2.02 27.89 32.01
CA LYS A 525 -2.26 28.42 30.65
C LYS A 525 -1.86 27.44 29.54
N ARG A 526 -0.91 26.54 29.82
CA ARG A 526 -0.47 25.48 28.90
C ARG A 526 -1.61 24.52 28.56
N ILE A 527 -2.50 24.18 29.50
CA ILE A 527 -3.66 23.30 29.26
C ILE A 527 -4.50 23.83 28.09
N LYS A 528 -4.78 25.14 28.07
CA LYS A 528 -5.56 25.78 26.99
C LYS A 528 -4.79 25.93 25.68
N LYS A 529 -3.49 26.24 25.76
CA LYS A 529 -2.67 26.64 24.62
C LYS A 529 -2.00 25.48 23.88
N ASP A 530 -1.49 24.51 24.63
CA ASP A 530 -0.61 23.46 24.13
C ASP A 530 -1.33 22.08 24.10
N TYR A 531 -2.42 21.90 24.85
CA TYR A 531 -3.22 20.66 24.96
C TYR A 531 -4.70 20.82 24.59
N ASN A 532 -5.11 21.96 23.99
CA ASN A 532 -6.49 22.21 23.55
C ASN A 532 -7.59 21.99 24.62
N ASN A 533 -7.27 22.27 25.89
CA ASN A 533 -8.08 22.00 27.09
C ASN A 533 -8.12 20.55 27.58
N ASP A 534 -7.30 19.63 27.03
CA ASP A 534 -7.12 18.29 27.59
C ASP A 534 -6.28 18.33 28.88
N ILE A 535 -6.99 18.40 30.01
CA ILE A 535 -6.43 18.33 31.36
C ILE A 535 -5.72 16.99 31.61
N TYR A 536 -6.18 15.90 31.00
CA TYR A 536 -5.67 14.56 31.23
C TYR A 536 -4.37 14.31 30.48
N GLU A 537 -4.24 14.79 29.24
CA GLU A 537 -2.96 14.70 28.50
C GLU A 537 -1.88 15.58 29.17
N PHE A 538 -2.22 16.80 29.61
CA PHE A 538 -1.34 17.62 30.44
C PHE A 538 -0.95 16.93 31.75
N GLY A 539 -1.94 16.36 32.45
CA GLY A 539 -1.75 15.61 33.69
C GLY A 539 -0.85 14.39 33.52
N MET A 540 -1.07 13.59 32.47
CA MET A 540 -0.22 12.45 32.10
C MET A 540 1.19 12.88 31.69
N GLN A 541 1.41 14.10 31.20
CA GLN A 541 2.76 14.61 30.95
C GLN A 541 3.47 15.10 32.21
N LYS A 542 2.72 15.58 33.23
CA LYS A 542 3.27 16.17 34.46
C LYS A 542 3.31 15.24 35.68
N LEU A 543 2.42 14.26 35.77
CA LEU A 543 2.27 13.37 36.93
C LEU A 543 2.69 11.94 36.54
N ALA A 544 3.58 11.34 37.33
CA ALA A 544 3.92 9.93 37.18
C ALA A 544 2.98 9.06 38.04
N TYR A 545 2.38 8.04 37.42
CA TYR A 545 1.55 7.05 38.08
C TYR A 545 2.02 5.64 37.72
N TYR A 546 1.93 4.75 38.70
CA TYR A 546 2.46 3.40 38.66
C TYR A 546 1.38 2.40 39.14
N PRO A 547 1.34 1.16 38.62
CA PRO A 547 0.44 0.12 39.09
C PRO A 547 0.98 -0.48 40.39
N CYS A 548 0.17 -0.54 41.46
CA CYS A 548 0.62 -1.24 42.68
C CYS A 548 0.60 -2.76 42.46
N PHE A 549 1.69 -3.48 42.73
CA PHE A 549 1.75 -4.93 42.56
C PHE A 549 0.73 -5.68 43.44
N LYS A 550 0.58 -5.26 44.70
CA LYS A 550 -0.34 -5.89 45.67
C LYS A 550 -1.82 -5.60 45.35
N CYS A 551 -2.23 -4.33 45.28
CA CYS A 551 -3.65 -3.96 45.16
C CYS A 551 -4.11 -3.59 43.74
N LYS A 552 -3.21 -3.60 42.74
CA LYS A 552 -3.42 -3.23 41.32
C LYS A 552 -3.94 -1.80 41.07
N LYS A 553 -4.30 -1.02 42.11
CA LYS A 553 -4.70 0.39 42.00
C LYS A 553 -3.53 1.27 41.53
N PRO A 554 -3.78 2.33 40.74
CA PRO A 554 -2.76 3.32 40.39
C PRO A 554 -2.42 4.24 41.57
N TYR A 555 -1.13 4.45 41.82
CA TYR A 555 -0.61 5.38 42.84
C TYR A 555 0.34 6.42 42.23
N PHE A 556 0.46 7.56 42.90
CA PHE A 556 1.26 8.70 42.44
C PHE A 556 2.72 8.54 42.88
N GLY A 557 3.63 8.60 41.91
CA GLY A 557 5.08 8.49 42.12
C GLY A 557 5.86 9.78 41.81
N GLY A 558 5.20 10.94 41.92
CA GLY A 558 5.85 12.26 41.80
C GLY A 558 5.61 13.01 40.49
N LEU A 559 6.17 14.22 40.44
CA LEU A 559 6.15 15.09 39.27
C LEU A 559 7.20 14.64 38.24
N LYS A 560 6.89 14.76 36.94
CA LYS A 560 7.83 14.47 35.86
C LYS A 560 8.77 15.66 35.64
N ASP A 561 9.98 15.56 36.16
CA ASP A 561 11.05 16.48 35.81
C ASP A 561 11.49 16.27 34.36
N CYS A 562 11.62 17.38 33.62
CA CYS A 562 11.95 17.36 32.20
C CYS A 562 13.37 16.86 31.90
N GLY A 563 14.24 16.74 32.91
CA GLY A 563 15.63 16.29 32.77
C GLY A 563 15.86 14.77 32.84
N ASN A 564 14.96 14.00 33.49
CA ASN A 564 15.15 12.56 33.72
C ASN A 564 14.49 11.67 32.63
N GLN A 565 14.45 12.16 31.38
CA GLN A 565 13.78 11.49 30.25
C GLN A 565 14.60 10.32 29.65
N ARG A 566 14.91 9.31 30.47
CA ARG A 566 15.26 7.96 30.01
C ARG A 566 14.40 6.93 30.75
N GLU A 567 13.12 6.93 30.40
CA GLU A 567 12.06 6.00 30.86
C GLU A 567 12.11 4.68 30.04
N TYR A 568 13.30 4.07 29.91
CA TYR A 568 13.52 2.82 29.16
C TYR A 568 14.45 1.86 29.93
N ASN A 569 14.06 1.49 31.14
CA ASN A 569 14.45 0.19 31.69
C ASN A 569 13.24 -0.73 31.44
N GLU A 570 13.33 -1.56 30.40
CA GLU A 570 12.32 -2.59 30.13
C GLU A 570 12.42 -3.73 31.15
N ASN A 571 13.63 -3.94 31.69
CA ASN A 571 13.89 -4.86 32.79
C ASN A 571 13.78 -4.11 34.14
N PHE A 572 12.63 -4.25 34.79
CA PHE A 572 12.38 -3.90 36.18
C PHE A 572 11.50 -4.98 36.81
N ASP A 573 11.56 -5.16 38.13
CA ASP A 573 10.65 -6.08 38.81
C ASP A 573 9.32 -5.35 39.11
N GLU A 574 8.21 -5.88 38.59
CA GLU A 574 6.88 -5.39 38.93
C GLU A 574 6.58 -5.53 40.43
N SER A 575 7.18 -6.52 41.13
CA SER A 575 6.93 -6.80 42.54
C SER A 575 7.33 -5.64 43.47
N GLU A 576 8.31 -4.84 43.05
CA GLU A 576 8.83 -3.68 43.79
C GLU A 576 7.95 -2.42 43.66
N LEU A 577 6.97 -2.41 42.74
CA LEU A 577 6.05 -1.28 42.57
C LEU A 577 4.92 -1.33 43.61
N ILE A 578 5.20 -0.93 44.84
CA ILE A 578 4.22 -0.93 45.93
C ILE A 578 3.77 0.50 46.26
N CYS A 579 2.46 0.73 46.32
CA CYS A 579 1.92 2.02 46.75
C CYS A 579 2.11 2.24 48.26
N GLY A 580 2.16 3.49 48.69
CA GLY A 580 2.43 3.85 50.09
C GLY A 580 1.46 3.28 51.13
N GLY A 581 0.23 2.94 50.74
CA GLY A 581 -0.72 2.23 51.60
C GLY A 581 -0.57 0.70 51.64
N CYS A 582 0.19 0.12 50.71
CA CYS A 582 0.53 -1.30 50.66
C CYS A 582 1.97 -1.62 51.13
N SER A 583 2.79 -0.58 51.33
CA SER A 583 4.05 -0.62 52.09
C SER A 583 3.90 -0.09 53.54
N PHE A 584 2.72 0.43 53.90
CA PHE A 584 2.39 0.78 55.28
C PHE A 584 2.38 -0.46 56.18
N VAL A 585 2.91 -0.30 57.39
CA VAL A 585 2.91 -1.30 58.47
C VAL A 585 2.41 -0.59 59.73
N GLU A 586 1.50 -1.22 60.46
CA GLU A 586 1.00 -0.68 61.74
C GLU A 586 2.15 -0.51 62.74
N GLY A 587 2.16 0.61 63.48
CA GLY A 587 3.28 1.00 64.34
C GLY A 587 4.46 1.69 63.62
N SER A 588 4.39 1.90 62.30
CA SER A 588 5.29 2.86 61.64
C SER A 588 4.91 4.31 61.99
N ASN A 589 5.87 5.25 61.91
CA ASN A 589 5.72 6.68 62.25
C ASN A 589 4.80 7.46 61.28
N SER A 590 3.64 6.94 60.92
CA SER A 590 2.71 7.54 59.97
C SER A 590 1.28 7.05 60.13
N ASP A 591 0.45 7.84 60.81
CA ASP A 591 -0.97 7.50 60.97
C ASP A 591 -1.72 7.53 59.62
N PRO A 592 -2.70 6.61 59.41
CA PRO A 592 -3.64 6.71 58.32
C PRO A 592 -4.39 8.06 58.36
N CYS A 593 -4.59 8.67 57.19
CA CYS A 593 -5.25 9.97 57.13
C CYS A 593 -6.75 9.84 57.44
N LYS A 594 -7.25 10.61 58.42
CA LYS A 594 -8.67 10.65 58.82
C LYS A 594 -9.66 10.82 57.64
N LYS A 595 -9.26 11.51 56.56
CA LYS A 595 -10.07 11.77 55.36
C LYS A 595 -9.87 10.78 54.21
N HIS A 596 -8.71 10.11 54.16
CA HIS A 596 -8.22 9.42 52.96
C HIS A 596 -7.61 8.03 53.23
N GLY A 597 -7.63 7.57 54.48
CA GLY A 597 -7.00 6.34 54.93
C GLY A 597 -5.54 6.26 54.50
N THR A 598 -5.17 5.12 53.92
CA THR A 598 -3.84 4.84 53.40
C THR A 598 -3.70 5.06 51.87
N ASP A 599 -4.81 5.34 51.17
CA ASP A 599 -4.90 5.35 49.69
C ASP A 599 -4.02 6.44 49.00
N TYR A 600 -3.61 7.46 49.75
CA TYR A 600 -2.78 8.59 49.27
C TYR A 600 -1.52 8.82 50.12
N LEU A 601 -1.08 7.83 50.91
CA LEU A 601 0.20 7.93 51.64
C LEU A 601 1.37 8.07 50.66
N ILE A 602 2.24 9.05 50.92
CA ILE A 602 3.45 9.31 50.15
C ILE A 602 4.67 9.06 51.02
N TRP A 603 5.49 8.09 50.61
CA TRP A 603 6.79 7.84 51.22
C TRP A 603 7.88 8.70 50.58
N LYS A 604 8.83 9.13 51.40
CA LYS A 604 10.09 9.73 50.98
C LYS A 604 11.04 8.62 50.55
N CYS A 605 11.85 8.84 49.53
CA CYS A 605 13.00 7.97 49.26
C CYS A 605 13.97 8.01 50.44
N LYS A 606 14.45 6.87 50.94
CA LYS A 606 15.45 6.80 52.01
C LYS A 606 16.67 7.68 51.72
N PHE A 607 17.16 7.64 50.48
CA PHE A 607 18.46 8.22 50.07
C PHE A 607 18.39 9.66 49.54
N CYS A 608 17.21 10.24 49.30
CA CYS A 608 17.08 11.63 48.83
C CYS A 608 15.73 12.26 49.20
N CYS A 609 15.48 13.52 48.82
CA CYS A 609 14.27 14.26 49.16
C CYS A 609 13.09 14.06 48.17
N ASN A 610 13.22 13.13 47.21
CA ASN A 610 12.17 12.81 46.24
C ASN A 610 11.15 11.81 46.80
N ILE A 611 9.97 11.79 46.19
CA ILE A 611 8.94 10.77 46.43
C ILE A 611 9.46 9.38 46.04
N ALA A 612 9.14 8.39 46.86
CA ALA A 612 9.37 6.99 46.54
C ALA A 612 8.40 6.48 45.47
N VAL A 613 8.94 5.70 44.54
CA VAL A 613 8.23 4.94 43.51
C VAL A 613 8.33 3.45 43.80
N TRP A 614 9.49 3.00 44.28
CA TRP A 614 9.82 1.59 44.48
C TRP A 614 9.92 1.26 45.97
N PHE A 615 9.58 0.02 46.32
CA PHE A 615 9.72 -0.54 47.65
C PHE A 615 10.43 -1.90 47.56
N CYS A 616 11.72 -1.89 47.87
CA CYS A 616 12.60 -3.04 47.72
C CYS A 616 12.83 -3.75 49.07
N TRP A 617 13.08 -5.06 49.00
CA TRP A 617 13.47 -5.91 50.14
C TRP A 617 12.53 -5.85 51.35
N GLY A 618 11.26 -5.49 51.12
CA GLY A 618 10.23 -5.41 52.16
C GLY A 618 10.41 -4.28 53.19
N ASN A 619 11.38 -3.38 53.04
CA ASN A 619 11.68 -2.36 54.06
C ASN A 619 12.25 -1.02 53.56
N THR A 620 12.58 -0.87 52.27
CA THR A 620 13.32 0.32 51.79
C THR A 620 12.64 1.00 50.61
N HIS A 621 12.37 2.30 50.75
CA HIS A 621 11.71 3.13 49.74
C HIS A 621 12.72 3.88 48.84
N PHE A 622 12.57 3.74 47.51
CA PHE A 622 13.41 4.40 46.51
C PHE A 622 12.61 5.27 45.54
N CYS A 623 13.13 6.45 45.20
CA CYS A 623 12.72 7.14 43.97
C CYS A 623 13.45 6.53 42.75
N ASP A 624 12.93 6.75 41.55
CA ASP A 624 13.49 6.17 40.31
C ASP A 624 15.00 6.41 40.13
N SER A 625 15.46 7.64 40.38
CA SER A 625 16.89 7.98 40.26
C SER A 625 17.81 7.30 41.29
N CYS A 626 17.27 6.87 42.43
CA CYS A 626 18.00 6.14 43.47
C CYS A 626 17.89 4.62 43.29
N HIS A 627 16.76 4.12 42.80
CA HIS A 627 16.54 2.71 42.49
C HIS A 627 17.55 2.19 41.44
N ARG A 628 17.83 2.99 40.40
CA ARG A 628 18.92 2.72 39.42
C ARG A 628 20.32 2.60 40.03
N LYS A 629 20.49 2.94 41.31
CA LYS A 629 21.73 2.86 42.08
C LYS A 629 21.55 2.00 43.35
N ALA A 630 20.54 1.14 43.41
CA ALA A 630 20.20 0.31 44.56
C ALA A 630 21.31 -0.68 44.97
N SER A 631 22.26 -1.02 44.07
CA SER A 631 23.45 -1.80 44.40
C SER A 631 24.55 -1.01 45.13
N THR A 632 24.53 0.32 45.07
CA THR A 632 25.60 1.19 45.61
C THR A 632 25.12 2.13 46.72
N LEU A 633 23.94 2.74 46.59
CA LEU A 633 23.44 3.73 47.56
C LEU A 633 23.22 3.17 48.98
N PRO A 634 22.69 1.94 49.17
CA PRO A 634 22.52 1.37 50.51
C PRO A 634 23.84 1.08 51.23
N ASN A 635 24.94 0.92 50.49
CA ASN A 635 26.26 0.61 51.02
C ASN A 635 27.08 1.88 51.36
N LEU A 636 26.57 3.07 51.05
CA LEU A 636 27.24 4.32 51.42
C LEU A 636 27.01 4.65 52.91
N PRO A 637 28.05 5.10 53.64
CA PRO A 637 27.89 5.68 54.97
C PRO A 637 26.89 6.84 54.96
N LYS A 638 26.09 6.99 56.03
CA LYS A 638 25.03 8.02 56.13
C LYS A 638 25.56 9.43 55.86
N ASP A 639 26.78 9.74 56.28
CA ASP A 639 27.41 11.06 56.11
C ASP A 639 27.77 11.39 54.65
N GLN A 640 27.89 10.37 53.79
CA GLN A 640 28.18 10.49 52.36
C GLN A 640 26.90 10.56 51.51
N LEU A 641 25.72 10.37 52.10
CA LEU A 641 24.46 10.52 51.39
C LEU A 641 24.19 12.01 51.07
N PRO A 642 23.48 12.32 49.97
CA PRO A 642 23.15 13.69 49.62
C PRO A 642 22.45 14.40 50.78
N LYS A 643 22.93 15.59 51.19
CA LYS A 643 22.29 16.37 52.25
C LYS A 643 21.06 17.10 51.70
N CYS A 644 20.04 17.29 52.54
CA CYS A 644 18.83 18.01 52.16
C CYS A 644 19.16 19.48 51.88
N LEU A 645 18.76 20.00 50.72
CA LEU A 645 18.96 21.40 50.33
C LEU A 645 17.81 22.32 50.80
N GLY A 646 16.84 21.80 51.55
CA GLY A 646 15.63 22.51 51.94
C GLY A 646 14.67 22.82 50.78
N PRO A 647 13.60 23.60 51.03
CA PRO A 647 12.71 24.10 49.99
C PRO A 647 13.48 24.98 48.99
N PRO A 648 13.17 24.93 47.68
CA PRO A 648 12.07 24.19 47.04
C PRO A 648 12.40 22.73 46.70
N ASN A 649 13.62 22.26 46.96
CA ASN A 649 14.10 20.92 46.58
C ASN A 649 13.65 19.80 47.54
N CYS A 650 12.70 20.10 48.43
CA CYS A 650 12.21 19.20 49.46
C CYS A 650 10.76 19.54 49.83
N ARG A 651 9.95 18.50 50.11
CA ARG A 651 8.52 18.61 50.43
C ARG A 651 8.18 18.94 51.90
N GLY A 652 9.15 19.08 52.80
CA GLY A 652 8.87 19.49 54.19
C GLY A 652 9.91 19.00 55.21
N LYS A 653 9.50 18.96 56.48
CA LYS A 653 10.31 18.39 57.58
C LYS A 653 10.43 16.88 57.41
N HIS A 654 11.65 16.35 57.49
CA HIS A 654 11.94 14.91 57.45
C HIS A 654 13.29 14.62 58.16
N PRO A 655 13.55 13.40 58.63
CA PRO A 655 14.85 13.01 59.18
C PRO A 655 15.95 13.02 58.10
N PRO A 656 17.25 13.04 58.47
CA PRO A 656 18.35 12.97 57.50
C PRO A 656 18.23 11.82 56.49
N ASN A 657 18.80 12.01 55.30
CA ASN A 657 18.83 10.96 54.28
C ASN A 657 19.61 9.74 54.81
N GLY A 658 19.09 8.54 54.53
CA GLY A 658 19.47 7.27 55.15
C GLY A 658 18.40 6.71 56.12
N VAL A 659 17.36 7.49 56.44
CA VAL A 659 16.24 7.09 57.31
C VAL A 659 14.93 7.02 56.51
N GLU A 660 14.13 5.98 56.76
CA GLU A 660 12.78 5.82 56.21
C GLU A 660 11.82 6.87 56.78
N HIS A 661 10.93 7.40 55.94
CA HIS A 661 9.99 8.44 56.36
C HIS A 661 8.78 8.51 55.43
N CYS A 662 7.58 8.54 56.02
CA CYS A 662 6.35 8.85 55.30
C CYS A 662 6.02 10.34 55.50
N TYR A 663 5.67 11.03 54.42
CA TYR A 663 5.15 12.40 54.48
C TYR A 663 3.66 12.47 54.87
N GLY A 664 3.01 11.32 55.09
CA GLY A 664 1.57 11.23 55.31
C GLY A 664 0.77 11.34 54.01
N CYS A 665 -0.47 11.84 54.10
CA CYS A 665 -1.38 11.94 52.96
C CYS A 665 -0.97 13.05 52.00
N GLY A 666 -0.62 12.67 50.78
CA GLY A 666 -0.19 13.60 49.74
C GLY A 666 -1.26 14.53 49.17
N LEU A 667 -2.53 14.41 49.58
CA LEU A 667 -3.62 15.33 49.20
C LEU A 667 -4.05 16.28 50.33
N CYS A 668 -3.49 16.15 51.53
CA CYS A 668 -3.69 17.13 52.60
C CYS A 668 -2.60 18.20 52.51
N GLU A 669 -2.96 19.47 52.70
CA GLU A 669 -2.00 20.59 52.65
C GLU A 669 -1.08 20.61 53.87
N ASP A 670 -1.60 20.17 55.02
CA ASP A 670 -0.85 19.96 56.25
C ASP A 670 -0.79 18.47 56.62
N SER A 671 0.43 17.94 56.80
CA SER A 671 0.69 16.75 57.62
C SER A 671 0.64 17.14 59.11
N ASN A 672 -0.47 17.82 59.48
CA ASN A 672 -0.76 18.44 60.78
C ASN A 672 -2.27 18.70 60.90
N ASP A 673 -3.10 17.72 60.49
CA ASP A 673 -4.54 17.64 60.80
C ASP A 673 -4.71 17.31 62.31
N LYS A 674 -4.24 18.26 63.12
CA LYS A 674 -4.39 18.47 64.56
C LYS A 674 -4.89 17.25 65.35
N VAL A 675 -3.96 16.61 66.06
CA VAL A 675 -4.25 16.18 67.43
C VAL A 675 -4.32 17.47 68.25
N LEU A 676 -5.52 18.07 68.28
CA LEU A 676 -5.93 18.89 69.41
C LEU A 676 -6.61 17.92 70.35
N ASP A 677 -5.86 17.43 71.33
CA ASP A 677 -6.47 16.85 72.51
C ASP A 677 -7.12 17.98 73.33
N PHE A 678 -8.39 17.78 73.65
CA PHE A 678 -9.16 18.47 74.69
C PHE A 678 -9.97 17.38 75.41
#